data_AF-A0A9P8J3G2-F1
#
_entry.id   AF-A0A9P8J3G2-F1
#
_cell.length_a   1.000
_cell.length_b   1.000
_cell.length_c   1.000
_cell.angle_alpha   90.00
_cell.angle_beta   90.00
_cell.angle_gamma   90.00
#
_symmetry.space_group_name_H-M   'P 1'
#
loop_
_entity.id
_entity.type
_entity.pdbx_description
1 polymer ?
#
loop_
_entity_poly.entity_id
_entity_poly.type
_entity_poly.pdbx_seq_one_letter_code
_entity_poly.pdbx_strand_id
1 'polypeptide(L)'
;MAPSSSVGSDVFAVLALLSISITVVLLLRYYLPLRTTPAYLLIPVFLALALPSSIVFLVPIDLASSSGTDTDGQRGIWLPDNVMLVAWRLAYWLTFCLTWFVLPLLGEYCDSGYREPKDRFIYSLRSNARYQLITLSLGSAGAIYFFWQNRHDDTTTKATTLKALVMAMAYAYGLVLAIYLMGHGLVAIPRRLIRDASVSARLKRLQSHAPGIHDKLDEAIEDLHQVETQVLQLRQRKNTMPRDLQDWVEELYDVSSLPESRPAVTYASVPAPPPVVTERYLAELSRKVKRARHKRARFTGEWNHLVRQAARLQSLLDLSSSQRPKAANMRYHIQVHVLPALRVIAGIFLACASVVLLWSEVVHEMEPKLSLVGMSVVHHPSSSRGQIGFAGQMISAAWLLYMCAAALYSVTEVKVWGNRALVRRQTYAESACWYSLQVAKLTVTLSFNFITMIDPTISEGTTFFRFLGRLINLTPVIGNFSAYFPIVVLIPVVATLFNLYGKVKNVIGFGVLEDEHDEPGAGTWREGRILIIRELQADGSQLNLASSSLLSSTEPSPRHSADLNRPSRMNNNTRASAARRAAARMPDEDEDTSERAFFQDVGQRMRNTFDTVETPAWLRDIGEGFKKPRWMGGNNDESAQSSGDGGNFFGKLFGGSSSNDGNIRL
;
A
#
# COMPACT_ATOMS: atom_id res chain seq x y z
N MET A 1 45.45 9.18 17.43
CA MET A 1 45.19 9.61 16.05
C MET A 1 44.34 8.55 15.40
N ALA A 2 43.07 8.83 15.05
CA ALA A 2 42.28 7.88 14.28
C ALA A 2 42.89 7.78 12.87
N PRO A 3 43.08 6.57 12.31
CA PRO A 3 43.59 6.45 10.95
C PRO A 3 42.60 7.11 9.99
N SER A 4 43.08 8.06 9.19
CA SER A 4 42.33 8.64 8.08
C SER A 4 41.95 7.54 7.09
N SER A 5 40.71 7.55 6.58
CA SER A 5 40.30 6.68 5.49
C SER A 5 41.19 6.90 4.26
N SER A 6 41.30 5.87 3.41
CA SER A 6 41.90 6.09 2.09
C SER A 6 41.02 7.06 1.30
N VAL A 7 41.64 7.98 0.55
CA VAL A 7 40.93 8.92 -0.34
C VAL A 7 39.98 8.16 -1.29
N GLY A 8 40.34 6.93 -1.68
CA GLY A 8 39.50 6.05 -2.49
C GLY A 8 38.18 5.64 -1.80
N SER A 9 38.22 5.32 -0.50
CA SER A 9 37.02 4.99 0.28
C SER A 9 36.04 6.17 0.37
N ASP A 10 36.57 7.37 0.61
CA ASP A 10 35.76 8.59 0.71
C ASP A 10 35.13 8.95 -0.63
N VAL A 11 35.90 8.88 -1.72
CA VAL A 11 35.40 9.09 -3.09
C VAL A 11 34.32 8.06 -3.43
N PHE A 12 34.52 6.79 -3.07
CA PHE A 12 33.49 5.76 -3.27
C PHE A 12 32.21 6.07 -2.50
N ALA A 13 32.30 6.44 -1.22
CA ALA A 13 31.13 6.76 -0.40
C ALA A 13 30.34 7.94 -0.99
N VAL A 14 31.03 8.99 -1.47
CA VAL A 14 30.40 10.13 -2.14
C VAL A 14 29.75 9.70 -3.46
N LEU A 15 30.44 8.92 -4.29
CA LEU A 15 29.89 8.39 -5.55
C LEU A 15 28.68 7.49 -5.31
N ALA A 16 28.70 6.66 -4.26
CA ALA A 16 27.57 5.84 -3.86
C ALA A 16 26.37 6.71 -3.49
N LEU A 17 26.56 7.75 -2.66
CA LEU A 17 25.49 8.67 -2.26
C LEU A 17 24.92 9.46 -3.45
N LEU A 18 25.79 9.90 -4.38
CA LEU A 18 25.36 10.54 -5.63
C LEU A 18 24.56 9.57 -6.51
N SER A 19 25.03 8.33 -6.66
CA SER A 19 24.34 7.31 -7.47
C SER A 19 22.95 6.97 -6.90
N ILE A 20 22.82 6.91 -5.57
CA ILE A 20 21.54 6.73 -4.88
C ILE A 20 20.63 7.93 -5.14
N SER A 21 21.16 9.14 -4.97
CA SER A 21 20.40 10.38 -5.21
C SER A 21 19.87 10.44 -6.65
N ILE A 22 20.70 10.11 -7.64
CA ILE A 22 20.29 10.04 -9.05
C ILE A 22 19.22 8.95 -9.26
N THR A 23 19.42 7.77 -8.69
CA THR A 23 18.46 6.66 -8.81
C THR A 23 17.11 7.01 -8.20
N VAL A 24 17.08 7.66 -7.03
CA VAL A 24 15.85 8.13 -6.39
C VAL A 24 15.18 9.23 -7.21
N VAL A 25 15.93 10.18 -7.78
CA VAL A 25 15.37 11.20 -8.69
C VAL A 25 14.76 10.55 -9.94
N LEU A 26 15.39 9.53 -10.51
CA LEU A 26 14.84 8.78 -11.64
C LEU A 26 13.57 8.01 -11.26
N LEU A 27 13.54 7.42 -10.06
CA LEU A 27 12.36 6.75 -9.51
C LEU A 27 11.20 7.75 -9.29
N LEU A 28 11.51 8.92 -8.73
CA LEU A 28 10.53 10.00 -8.57
C LEU A 28 10.04 10.50 -9.92
N ARG A 29 10.91 10.67 -10.93
CA ARG A 29 10.52 11.03 -12.29
C ARG A 29 9.61 9.99 -12.95
N TYR A 30 9.75 8.72 -12.57
CA TYR A 30 8.93 7.64 -13.10
C TYR A 30 7.49 7.67 -12.54
N TYR A 31 7.32 7.99 -11.26
CA TYR A 31 6.01 7.99 -10.59
C TYR A 31 5.36 9.37 -10.46
N LEU A 32 6.14 10.43 -10.26
CA LEU A 32 5.69 11.81 -10.05
C LEU A 32 6.16 12.74 -11.19
N PRO A 33 5.32 13.70 -11.61
CA PRO A 33 5.72 14.72 -12.56
C PRO A 33 6.55 15.82 -11.87
N LEU A 34 7.88 15.68 -11.88
CA LEU A 34 8.83 16.56 -11.16
C LEU A 34 8.65 18.07 -11.39
N ARG A 35 8.17 18.49 -12.57
CA ARG A 35 8.00 19.91 -12.91
C ARG A 35 6.74 20.54 -12.31
N THR A 36 5.72 19.74 -12.04
CA THR A 36 4.43 20.24 -11.55
C THR A 36 4.23 19.96 -10.06
N THR A 37 4.99 19.03 -9.49
CA THR A 37 4.94 18.73 -8.06
C THR A 37 5.65 19.83 -7.25
N PRO A 38 5.03 20.34 -6.19
CA PRO A 38 5.62 21.39 -5.38
C PRO A 38 6.82 20.89 -4.56
N ALA A 39 7.79 21.77 -4.34
CA ALA A 39 9.04 21.43 -3.65
C ALA A 39 8.83 20.93 -2.20
N TYR A 40 7.81 21.44 -1.51
CA TYR A 40 7.47 21.01 -0.15
C TYR A 40 7.03 19.53 -0.07
N LEU A 41 6.54 18.95 -1.19
CA LEU A 41 6.25 17.52 -1.30
C LEU A 41 7.49 16.74 -1.74
N LEU A 42 8.19 17.25 -2.74
CA LEU A 42 9.28 16.54 -3.40
C LEU A 42 10.47 16.29 -2.46
N ILE A 43 10.86 17.28 -1.66
CA ILE A 43 12.05 17.19 -0.79
C ILE A 43 11.87 16.13 0.30
N PRO A 44 10.77 16.14 1.10
CA PRO A 44 10.56 15.09 2.11
C PRO A 44 10.45 13.69 1.51
N VAL A 45 9.72 13.52 0.41
CA VAL A 45 9.59 12.20 -0.25
C VAL A 45 10.92 11.74 -0.83
N PHE A 46 11.75 12.64 -1.37
CA PHE A 46 13.11 12.32 -1.80
C PHE A 46 13.97 11.84 -0.64
N LEU A 47 14.00 12.56 0.48
CA LEU A 47 14.77 12.16 1.67
C LEU A 47 14.27 10.82 2.23
N ALA A 48 12.96 10.58 2.18
CA ALA A 48 12.33 9.34 2.67
C ALA A 48 12.71 8.11 1.85
N LEU A 49 13.13 8.29 0.61
CA LEU A 49 13.60 7.21 -0.26
C LEU A 49 15.13 7.13 -0.28
N ALA A 50 15.83 8.27 -0.25
CA ALA A 50 17.29 8.33 -0.31
C ALA A 50 17.96 7.84 0.98
N LEU A 51 17.45 8.23 2.15
CA LEU A 51 18.04 7.81 3.43
C LEU A 51 17.97 6.29 3.62
N PRO A 52 16.81 5.62 3.43
CA PRO A 52 16.77 4.15 3.54
C PRO A 52 17.60 3.46 2.46
N SER A 53 17.61 3.98 1.23
CA SER A 53 18.45 3.43 0.17
C SER A 53 19.95 3.52 0.53
N SER A 54 20.36 4.55 1.28
CA SER A 54 21.74 4.66 1.78
C SER A 54 22.08 3.62 2.84
N ILE A 55 21.12 3.16 3.63
CA ILE A 55 21.31 2.11 4.65
C ILE A 55 21.72 0.78 3.99
N VAL A 56 21.19 0.47 2.81
CA VAL A 56 21.54 -0.74 2.04
C VAL A 56 23.04 -0.82 1.72
N PHE A 57 23.71 0.33 1.59
CA PHE A 57 25.16 0.40 1.38
C PHE A 57 25.93 0.64 2.68
N LEU A 58 25.36 1.41 3.62
CA LEU A 58 25.99 1.74 4.89
C LEU A 58 26.22 0.50 5.75
N VAL A 59 25.26 -0.44 5.78
CA VAL A 59 25.37 -1.69 6.55
C VAL A 59 26.57 -2.55 6.11
N PRO A 60 26.72 -2.90 4.82
CA PRO A 60 27.92 -3.58 4.32
C PRO A 60 29.25 -2.87 4.61
N ILE A 61 29.26 -1.54 4.55
CA ILE A 61 30.48 -0.76 4.82
C ILE A 61 30.81 -0.82 6.32
N ASP A 62 29.80 -0.73 7.19
CA ASP A 62 29.96 -0.84 8.65
C ASP A 62 30.47 -2.23 9.06
N LEU A 63 29.89 -3.29 8.50
CA LEU A 63 30.32 -4.68 8.71
C LEU A 63 31.80 -4.91 8.35
N ALA A 64 32.23 -4.40 7.20
CA ALA A 64 33.63 -4.55 6.81
C ALA A 64 34.56 -3.71 7.71
N SER A 65 34.12 -2.50 8.10
CA SER A 65 34.90 -1.62 8.96
C SER A 65 35.12 -2.18 10.37
N SER A 66 34.18 -2.98 10.90
CA SER A 66 34.30 -3.61 12.23
C SER A 66 35.08 -4.93 12.24
N SER A 67 35.34 -5.55 11.07
CA SER A 67 35.89 -6.91 10.95
C SER A 67 37.44 -7.05 11.08
N GLY A 68 38.11 -6.07 11.70
CA GLY A 68 39.53 -6.13 12.08
C GLY A 68 40.47 -5.21 11.29
N THR A 69 41.31 -4.45 11.98
CA THR A 69 42.07 -3.28 11.47
C THR A 69 43.51 -3.55 11.00
N ASP A 70 44.04 -4.76 11.15
CA ASP A 70 45.49 -4.88 11.37
C ASP A 70 46.38 -5.16 10.17
N THR A 71 45.89 -5.25 8.93
CA THR A 71 46.80 -5.31 7.76
C THR A 71 46.27 -4.63 6.48
N ASP A 72 47.12 -3.80 5.87
CA ASP A 72 46.89 -2.95 4.68
C ASP A 72 46.67 -3.70 3.34
N GLY A 73 46.76 -5.03 3.31
CA GLY A 73 46.98 -5.76 2.05
C GLY A 73 45.74 -6.07 1.20
N GLN A 74 44.53 -6.12 1.75
CA GLN A 74 43.31 -6.55 1.04
C GLN A 74 42.03 -5.87 1.59
N ARG A 75 42.10 -4.57 1.88
CA ARG A 75 40.97 -3.86 2.48
C ARG A 75 39.84 -3.62 1.45
N GLY A 76 38.60 -3.92 1.85
CA GLY A 76 37.41 -3.36 1.19
C GLY A 76 37.28 -1.86 1.46
N ILE A 77 36.10 -1.29 1.22
CA ILE A 77 35.82 0.11 1.55
C ILE A 77 35.58 0.24 3.05
N TRP A 78 36.37 1.04 3.76
CA TRP A 78 36.16 1.35 5.17
C TRP A 78 36.06 2.86 5.39
N LEU A 79 35.24 3.25 6.37
CA LEU A 79 35.06 4.62 6.83
C LEU A 79 35.54 4.72 8.29
N PRO A 80 36.03 5.88 8.76
CA PRO A 80 36.38 6.07 10.15
C PRO A 80 35.15 6.00 11.06
N ASP A 81 35.28 5.44 12.27
CA ASP A 81 34.20 5.28 13.25
C ASP A 81 33.40 6.56 13.51
N ASN A 82 34.07 7.72 13.53
CA ASN A 82 33.43 9.02 13.73
C ASN A 82 32.46 9.37 12.59
N VAL A 83 32.86 9.10 11.35
CA VAL A 83 32.03 9.37 10.16
C VAL A 83 30.86 8.40 10.12
N MET A 84 31.11 7.12 10.45
CA MET A 84 30.07 6.08 10.54
C MET A 84 29.02 6.44 11.61
N LEU A 85 29.45 6.86 12.80
CA LEU A 85 28.56 7.30 13.88
C LEU A 85 27.72 8.52 13.48
N VAL A 86 28.31 9.50 12.81
CA VAL A 86 27.57 10.69 12.32
C VAL A 86 26.58 10.29 11.23
N ALA A 87 26.97 9.43 10.28
CA ALA A 87 26.09 8.93 9.23
C ALA A 87 24.88 8.18 9.81
N TRP A 88 25.10 7.28 10.78
CA TRP A 88 24.03 6.57 11.47
C TRP A 88 23.11 7.50 12.26
N ARG A 89 23.65 8.49 12.97
CA ARG A 89 22.83 9.48 13.69
C ARG A 89 21.98 10.30 12.73
N LEU A 90 22.55 10.77 11.62
CA LEU A 90 21.81 11.52 10.60
C LEU A 90 20.72 10.64 9.97
N ALA A 91 21.07 9.43 9.52
CA ALA A 91 20.12 8.49 8.93
C ALA A 91 18.97 8.17 9.89
N TYR A 92 19.27 7.83 11.14
CA TYR A 92 18.26 7.51 12.15
C TYR A 92 17.36 8.71 12.49
N TRP A 93 17.92 9.85 12.89
CA TRP A 93 17.10 10.98 13.33
C TRP A 93 16.32 11.62 12.19
N LEU A 94 16.91 11.72 10.99
CA LEU A 94 16.18 12.23 9.83
C LEU A 94 15.05 11.29 9.42
N THR A 95 15.29 9.98 9.34
CA THR A 95 14.21 9.02 9.04
C THR A 95 13.16 8.99 10.13
N PHE A 96 13.53 9.10 11.41
CA PHE A 96 12.59 9.16 12.53
C PHE A 96 11.68 10.40 12.41
N CYS A 97 12.27 11.59 12.27
CA CYS A 97 11.49 12.83 12.10
C CYS A 97 10.58 12.79 10.86
N LEU A 98 11.09 12.22 9.77
CA LEU A 98 10.38 12.13 8.51
C LEU A 98 9.20 11.16 8.58
N THR A 99 9.38 10.01 9.23
CA THR A 99 8.35 8.96 9.31
C THR A 99 7.29 9.21 10.37
N TRP A 100 7.64 9.85 11.49
CA TRP A 100 6.69 10.11 12.59
C TRP A 100 5.94 11.42 12.46
N PHE A 101 6.54 12.45 11.87
CA PHE A 101 5.96 13.79 11.84
C PHE A 101 5.70 14.29 10.43
N VAL A 102 6.74 14.34 9.58
CA VAL A 102 6.66 15.07 8.30
C VAL A 102 5.78 14.34 7.28
N LEU A 103 6.00 13.05 7.00
CA LEU A 103 5.25 12.32 5.98
C LEU A 103 3.76 12.12 6.33
N PRO A 104 3.38 11.76 7.59
CA PRO A 104 1.96 11.66 7.94
C PRO A 104 1.23 12.99 7.81
N LEU A 105 1.84 14.08 8.30
CA LEU A 105 1.28 15.43 8.20
C LEU A 105 1.14 15.88 6.75
N LEU A 106 2.17 15.62 5.94
CA LEU A 106 2.19 16.00 4.53
C LEU A 106 1.19 15.20 3.69
N GLY A 107 1.00 13.92 4.01
CA GLY A 107 -0.03 13.07 3.39
C GLY A 107 -1.43 13.64 3.63
N GLU A 108 -1.77 13.95 4.88
CA GLU A 108 -3.06 14.56 5.23
C GLU A 108 -3.20 15.99 4.67
N TYR A 109 -2.12 16.78 4.67
CA TYR A 109 -2.11 18.12 4.09
C TYR A 109 -2.50 18.10 2.61
N CYS A 110 -1.92 17.18 1.83
CA CYS A 110 -2.21 17.06 0.40
C CYS A 110 -3.63 16.53 0.13
N ASP A 111 -4.18 15.74 1.05
CA ASP A 111 -5.51 15.15 0.95
C ASP A 111 -6.63 16.05 1.52
N SER A 112 -6.29 17.08 2.29
CA SER A 112 -7.22 17.88 3.11
C SER A 112 -8.31 18.67 2.37
N GLY A 113 -8.29 18.76 1.04
CA GLY A 113 -9.40 19.35 0.26
C GLY A 113 -9.60 20.88 0.38
N TYR A 114 -9.23 21.52 1.50
CA TYR A 114 -9.36 22.97 1.74
C TYR A 114 -8.65 23.83 0.68
N ARG A 115 -9.08 25.08 0.51
CA ARG A 115 -8.46 26.04 -0.43
C ARG A 115 -7.20 26.67 0.16
N GLU A 116 -7.28 27.21 1.37
CA GLU A 116 -6.17 27.94 1.99
C GLU A 116 -5.07 27.03 2.58
N PRO A 117 -3.78 27.38 2.44
CA PRO A 117 -2.69 26.58 2.99
C PRO A 117 -2.72 26.51 4.52
N LYS A 118 -3.26 27.54 5.20
CA LYS A 118 -3.41 27.56 6.66
C LYS A 118 -4.42 26.52 7.13
N ASP A 119 -5.59 26.47 6.51
CA ASP A 119 -6.65 25.53 6.86
C ASP A 119 -6.25 24.08 6.56
N ARG A 120 -5.55 23.86 5.44
CA ARG A 120 -4.94 22.55 5.13
C ARG A 120 -4.00 22.09 6.23
N PHE A 121 -3.14 22.99 6.71
CA PHE A 121 -2.19 22.69 7.78
C PHE A 121 -2.90 22.39 9.10
N ILE A 122 -3.85 23.24 9.51
CA ILE A 122 -4.64 23.03 10.75
C ILE A 122 -5.43 21.73 10.68
N TYR A 123 -6.04 21.42 9.54
CA TYR A 123 -6.75 20.15 9.33
C TYR A 123 -5.81 18.95 9.47
N SER A 124 -4.67 18.97 8.78
CA SER A 124 -3.66 17.90 8.86
C SER A 124 -3.09 17.74 10.27
N LEU A 125 -2.89 18.84 11.00
CA LEU A 125 -2.41 18.77 12.37
C LEU A 125 -3.48 18.16 13.28
N ARG A 126 -4.75 18.56 13.12
CA ARG A 126 -5.86 18.04 13.94
C ARG A 126 -6.12 16.56 13.66
N SER A 127 -6.08 16.14 12.39
CA SER A 127 -6.31 14.74 12.03
C SER A 127 -5.18 13.83 12.54
N ASN A 128 -3.93 14.20 12.31
CA ASN A 128 -2.78 13.48 12.86
C ASN A 128 -2.76 13.50 14.40
N ALA A 129 -3.04 14.65 15.03
CA ALA A 129 -3.10 14.75 16.49
C ALA A 129 -4.20 13.85 17.07
N ARG A 130 -5.35 13.72 16.42
CA ARG A 130 -6.40 12.77 16.84
C ARG A 130 -5.90 11.31 16.76
N TYR A 131 -5.10 10.95 15.75
CA TYR A 131 -4.53 9.60 15.63
C TYR A 131 -3.54 9.35 16.77
N GLN A 132 -2.63 10.30 16.99
CA GLN A 132 -1.66 10.22 18.08
C GLN A 132 -2.35 10.17 19.45
N LEU A 133 -3.43 10.93 19.66
CA LEU A 133 -4.21 10.90 20.89
C LEU A 133 -4.87 9.54 21.10
N ILE A 134 -5.49 8.95 20.07
CA ILE A 134 -6.07 7.60 20.16
C ILE A 134 -4.98 6.59 20.55
N THR A 135 -3.85 6.56 19.85
CA THR A 135 -2.73 5.66 20.15
C THR A 135 -2.17 5.88 21.55
N LEU A 136 -2.01 7.14 21.98
CA LEU A 136 -1.54 7.51 23.31
C LEU A 136 -2.55 7.08 24.39
N SER A 137 -3.85 7.27 24.16
CA SER A 137 -4.90 6.87 25.09
C SER A 137 -4.95 5.36 25.30
N LEU A 138 -4.81 4.59 24.22
CA LEU A 138 -4.74 3.13 24.28
C LEU A 138 -3.45 2.67 24.97
N GLY A 139 -2.32 3.28 24.63
CA GLY A 139 -1.04 3.02 25.28
C GLY A 139 -1.05 3.36 26.78
N SER A 140 -1.73 4.44 27.15
CA SER A 140 -1.92 4.85 28.55
C SER A 140 -2.81 3.86 29.31
N ALA A 141 -3.90 3.40 28.70
CA ALA A 141 -4.73 2.35 29.28
C ALA A 141 -3.94 1.04 29.48
N GLY A 142 -3.11 0.65 28.50
CA GLY A 142 -2.20 -0.48 28.62
C GLY A 142 -1.16 -0.30 29.73
N ALA A 143 -0.59 0.90 29.88
CA ALA A 143 0.32 1.22 30.98
C ALA A 143 -0.38 1.14 32.35
N ILE A 144 -1.60 1.67 32.47
CA ILE A 144 -2.40 1.58 33.71
C ILE A 144 -2.67 0.11 34.06
N TYR A 145 -3.07 -0.71 33.08
CA TYR A 145 -3.26 -2.14 33.27
C TYR A 145 -1.97 -2.84 33.73
N PHE A 146 -0.83 -2.51 33.11
CA PHE A 146 0.48 -3.06 33.51
C PHE A 146 0.86 -2.68 34.96
N PHE A 147 0.63 -1.43 35.36
CA PHE A 147 0.88 -0.99 36.74
C PHE A 147 -0.08 -1.62 37.75
N TRP A 148 -1.33 -1.86 37.34
CA TRP A 148 -2.32 -2.55 38.17
C TRP A 148 -1.96 -4.02 38.39
N GLN A 149 -1.56 -4.72 37.33
CA GLN A 149 -1.15 -6.13 37.39
C GLN A 149 0.12 -6.31 38.23
N ASN A 150 1.10 -5.41 38.10
CA ASN A 150 2.38 -5.49 38.82
C ASN A 150 2.38 -4.64 40.10
N ARG A 151 1.26 -4.61 40.85
CA ARG A 151 1.13 -3.74 42.04
C ARG A 151 2.18 -4.03 43.12
N HIS A 152 2.64 -5.27 43.25
CA HIS A 152 3.54 -5.73 44.31
C HIS A 152 5.04 -5.53 44.07
N ASP A 153 5.47 -5.23 42.84
CA ASP A 153 6.89 -4.98 42.55
C ASP A 153 7.35 -3.58 43.00
N ASP A 154 8.65 -3.31 42.99
CA ASP A 154 9.22 -1.98 43.25
C ASP A 154 9.00 -1.01 42.07
N THR A 155 8.70 0.25 42.36
CA THR A 155 8.35 1.30 41.36
C THR A 155 9.43 1.50 40.29
N THR A 156 10.71 1.43 40.67
CA THR A 156 11.84 1.57 39.74
C THR A 156 11.92 0.41 38.76
N THR A 157 11.73 -0.82 39.25
CA THR A 157 11.72 -2.05 38.45
C THR A 157 10.53 -2.07 37.48
N LYS A 158 9.35 -1.56 37.90
CA LYS A 158 8.19 -1.43 37.01
C LYS A 158 8.44 -0.50 35.84
N ALA A 159 9.04 0.66 36.09
CA ALA A 159 9.32 1.65 35.05
C ALA A 159 10.34 1.12 34.03
N THR A 160 11.36 0.39 34.49
CA THR A 160 12.33 -0.25 33.59
C THR A 160 11.71 -1.39 32.77
N THR A 161 10.87 -2.23 33.39
CA THR A 161 10.19 -3.33 32.69
C THR A 161 9.15 -2.81 31.69
N LEU A 162 8.37 -1.79 32.05
CA LEU A 162 7.43 -1.15 31.14
C LEU A 162 8.17 -0.51 29.95
N LYS A 163 9.26 0.22 30.22
CA LYS A 163 10.09 0.81 29.16
C LYS A 163 10.63 -0.26 28.20
N ALA A 164 11.16 -1.35 28.76
CA ALA A 164 11.66 -2.48 27.97
C ALA A 164 10.53 -3.10 27.14
N LEU A 165 9.36 -3.35 27.72
CA LEU A 165 8.20 -3.93 27.05
C LEU A 165 7.66 -3.05 25.91
N VAL A 166 7.53 -1.73 26.14
CA VAL A 166 7.09 -0.78 25.11
C VAL A 166 8.09 -0.73 23.95
N MET A 167 9.39 -0.71 24.24
CA MET A 167 10.41 -0.80 23.20
C MET A 167 10.32 -2.14 22.46
N ALA A 168 10.13 -3.25 23.18
CA ALA A 168 9.94 -4.59 22.62
C ALA A 168 8.83 -4.62 21.58
N MET A 169 7.65 -4.18 21.98
CA MET A 169 6.46 -4.21 21.13
C MET A 169 6.61 -3.31 19.90
N ALA A 170 7.19 -2.12 20.07
CA ALA A 170 7.41 -1.19 18.97
C ALA A 170 8.31 -1.77 17.87
N TYR A 171 9.42 -2.42 18.25
CA TYR A 171 10.31 -3.07 17.29
C TYR A 171 9.76 -4.39 16.76
N ALA A 172 9.15 -5.21 17.61
CA ALA A 172 8.59 -6.51 17.22
C ALA A 172 7.52 -6.38 16.14
N TYR A 173 6.61 -5.40 16.24
CA TYR A 173 5.60 -5.17 15.22
C TYR A 173 6.21 -4.89 13.83
N GLY A 174 7.15 -3.94 13.76
CA GLY A 174 7.80 -3.57 12.51
C GLY A 174 8.63 -4.71 11.91
N LEU A 175 9.26 -5.51 12.77
CA LEU A 175 10.06 -6.66 12.36
C LEU A 175 9.19 -7.81 11.84
N VAL A 176 8.14 -8.20 12.58
CA VAL A 176 7.17 -9.23 12.15
C VAL A 176 6.56 -8.86 10.82
N LEU A 177 6.12 -7.60 10.67
CA LEU A 177 5.52 -7.13 9.43
C LEU A 177 6.51 -7.20 8.27
N ALA A 178 7.75 -6.77 8.47
CA ALA A 178 8.78 -6.78 7.45
C ALA A 178 9.16 -8.19 7.01
N ILE A 179 9.35 -9.08 7.97
CA ILE A 179 9.62 -10.50 7.75
C ILE A 179 8.45 -11.15 7.00
N TYR A 180 7.21 -10.85 7.40
CA TYR A 180 6.02 -11.42 6.77
C TYR A 180 5.92 -11.02 5.29
N LEU A 181 6.07 -9.72 5.01
CA LEU A 181 6.05 -9.18 3.65
C LEU A 181 7.23 -9.70 2.83
N MET A 182 8.42 -9.79 3.41
CA MET A 182 9.58 -10.37 2.76
C MET A 182 9.32 -11.84 2.37
N GLY A 183 8.82 -12.66 3.29
CA GLY A 183 8.53 -14.08 3.05
C GLY A 183 7.55 -14.30 1.89
N HIS A 184 6.51 -13.47 1.78
CA HIS A 184 5.61 -13.49 0.62
C HIS A 184 6.35 -13.14 -0.69
N GLY A 185 7.19 -12.10 -0.67
CA GLY A 185 7.88 -11.57 -1.84
C GLY A 185 8.96 -12.50 -2.39
N LEU A 186 9.62 -13.25 -1.49
CA LEU A 186 10.62 -14.26 -1.82
C LEU A 186 10.07 -15.36 -2.74
N VAL A 187 8.78 -15.70 -2.63
CA VAL A 187 8.12 -16.71 -3.48
C VAL A 187 7.43 -16.06 -4.69
N ALA A 188 6.81 -14.89 -4.49
CA ALA A 188 6.01 -14.24 -5.52
C ALA A 188 6.86 -13.72 -6.70
N ILE A 189 8.04 -13.14 -6.45
CA ILE A 189 8.91 -12.59 -7.51
C ILE A 189 9.40 -13.69 -8.48
N PRO A 190 10.06 -14.77 -8.03
CA PRO A 190 10.51 -15.84 -8.93
C PRO A 190 9.36 -16.48 -9.71
N ARG A 191 8.24 -16.75 -9.02
CA ARG A 191 7.04 -17.35 -9.63
C ARG A 191 6.51 -16.47 -10.75
N ARG A 192 6.38 -15.16 -10.53
CA ARG A 192 5.89 -14.23 -11.56
C ARG A 192 6.82 -14.22 -12.76
N LEU A 193 8.14 -14.19 -12.53
CA LEU A 193 9.12 -14.09 -13.60
C LEU A 193 9.11 -15.35 -14.50
N ILE A 194 9.03 -16.54 -13.91
CA ILE A 194 8.89 -17.81 -14.65
C ILE A 194 7.54 -17.87 -15.37
N ARG A 195 6.44 -17.48 -14.70
CA ARG A 195 5.10 -17.49 -15.29
C ARG A 195 4.96 -16.53 -16.48
N ASP A 196 5.65 -15.40 -16.45
CA ASP A 196 5.65 -14.36 -17.50
C ASP A 196 6.64 -14.64 -18.66
N ALA A 197 7.31 -15.79 -18.65
CA ALA A 197 8.18 -16.22 -19.74
C ALA A 197 7.38 -16.59 -21.00
N SER A 198 6.27 -17.32 -20.86
CA SER A 198 5.49 -17.76 -22.03
C SER A 198 4.59 -16.64 -22.59
N VAL A 199 4.85 -16.25 -23.85
CA VAL A 199 4.13 -15.18 -24.55
C VAL A 199 2.63 -15.48 -24.67
N SER A 200 2.26 -16.68 -25.10
CA SER A 200 0.86 -17.08 -25.32
C SER A 200 0.08 -17.17 -24.02
N ALA A 201 0.66 -17.75 -22.95
CA ALA A 201 -0.02 -17.83 -21.66
C ALA A 201 -0.14 -16.45 -21.01
N ARG A 202 0.88 -15.58 -21.17
CA ARG A 202 0.82 -14.19 -20.72
C ARG A 202 -0.27 -13.40 -21.43
N LEU A 203 -0.43 -13.58 -22.74
CA LEU A 203 -1.51 -12.95 -23.51
C LEU A 203 -2.88 -13.44 -23.01
N LYS A 204 -3.06 -14.76 -22.82
CA LYS A 204 -4.31 -15.33 -22.32
C LYS A 204 -4.68 -14.78 -20.94
N ARG A 205 -3.71 -14.67 -20.02
CA ARG A 205 -3.92 -14.05 -18.70
C ARG A 205 -4.30 -12.58 -18.79
N LEU A 206 -3.65 -11.85 -19.69
CA LEU A 206 -3.93 -10.43 -19.90
C LEU A 206 -5.35 -10.23 -20.45
N GLN A 207 -5.78 -11.07 -21.40
CA GLN A 207 -7.13 -11.09 -21.93
C GLN A 207 -8.17 -11.51 -20.89
N SER A 208 -7.86 -12.45 -19.99
CA SER A 208 -8.79 -12.82 -18.92
C SER A 208 -8.88 -11.78 -17.80
N HIS A 209 -7.86 -10.94 -17.63
CA HIS A 209 -7.88 -9.85 -16.64
C HIS A 209 -8.45 -8.54 -17.22
N ALA A 210 -8.57 -8.43 -18.55
CA ALA A 210 -9.06 -7.23 -19.21
C ALA A 210 -10.48 -6.81 -18.79
N PRO A 211 -11.48 -7.71 -18.69
CA PRO A 211 -12.82 -7.32 -18.25
C PRO A 211 -12.81 -6.66 -16.87
N GLY A 212 -12.13 -7.24 -15.88
CA GLY A 212 -12.08 -6.67 -14.53
C GLY A 212 -11.42 -5.29 -14.44
N ILE A 213 -10.39 -5.01 -15.25
CA ILE A 213 -9.82 -3.64 -15.32
C ILE A 213 -10.78 -2.68 -16.02
N HIS A 214 -11.47 -3.15 -17.06
CA HIS A 214 -12.46 -2.33 -17.78
C HIS A 214 -13.65 -1.98 -16.88
N ASP A 215 -14.16 -2.94 -16.11
CA ASP A 215 -15.26 -2.72 -15.16
C ASP A 215 -14.87 -1.67 -14.11
N LYS A 216 -13.64 -1.73 -13.60
CA LYS A 216 -13.09 -0.70 -12.69
C LYS A 216 -12.91 0.66 -13.35
N LEU A 217 -12.53 0.69 -14.62
CA LEU A 217 -12.45 1.92 -15.37
C LEU A 217 -13.84 2.55 -15.51
N ASP A 218 -14.84 1.75 -15.84
CA ASP A 218 -16.24 2.19 -15.93
C ASP A 218 -16.76 2.70 -14.59
N GLU A 219 -16.50 1.97 -13.49
CA GLU A 219 -16.81 2.41 -12.12
C GLU A 219 -16.13 3.74 -11.78
N ALA A 220 -14.84 3.88 -12.06
CA ALA A 220 -14.11 5.13 -11.80
C ALA A 220 -14.57 6.31 -12.68
N ILE A 221 -15.09 6.03 -13.88
CA ILE A 221 -15.73 7.04 -14.73
C ILE A 221 -17.08 7.43 -14.13
N GLU A 222 -17.86 6.47 -13.65
CA GLU A 222 -19.15 6.71 -13.01
C GLU A 222 -18.98 7.52 -11.72
N ASP A 223 -18.06 7.15 -10.83
CA ASP A 223 -17.74 7.88 -9.60
C ASP A 223 -17.38 9.35 -9.89
N LEU A 224 -16.54 9.58 -10.90
CA LEU A 224 -16.16 10.93 -11.29
C LEU A 224 -17.38 11.72 -11.79
N HIS A 225 -18.19 11.13 -12.67
CA HIS A 225 -19.40 11.77 -13.16
C HIS A 225 -20.38 12.08 -12.02
N GLN A 226 -20.55 11.19 -11.04
CA GLN A 226 -21.40 11.44 -9.87
C GLN A 226 -20.92 12.68 -9.10
N VAL A 227 -19.61 12.79 -8.84
CA VAL A 227 -19.07 13.97 -8.14
C VAL A 227 -19.16 15.24 -9.01
N GLU A 228 -18.93 15.14 -10.33
CA GLU A 228 -19.09 16.26 -11.27
C GLU A 228 -20.54 16.78 -11.30
N THR A 229 -21.52 15.89 -11.26
CA THR A 229 -22.94 16.29 -11.18
C THR A 229 -23.29 16.95 -9.86
N GLN A 230 -22.68 16.55 -8.73
CA GLN A 230 -22.83 17.26 -7.46
C GLN A 230 -22.25 18.69 -7.55
N VAL A 231 -21.09 18.87 -8.18
CA VAL A 231 -20.50 20.19 -8.42
C VAL A 231 -21.40 21.05 -9.31
N LEU A 232 -21.99 20.47 -10.36
CA LEU A 232 -22.96 21.14 -11.22
C LEU A 232 -24.22 21.60 -10.47
N GLN A 233 -24.78 20.74 -9.61
CA GLN A 233 -25.94 21.08 -8.77
C GLN A 233 -25.62 22.21 -7.78
N LEU A 234 -24.42 22.22 -7.21
CA LEU A 234 -23.95 23.30 -6.34
C LEU A 234 -23.75 24.61 -7.10
N ARG A 235 -23.24 24.56 -8.33
CA ARG A 235 -23.11 25.72 -9.20
C ARG A 235 -24.47 26.35 -9.52
N GLN A 236 -25.51 25.54 -9.73
CA GLN A 236 -26.87 26.03 -9.92
C GLN A 236 -27.41 26.77 -8.68
N ARG A 237 -26.92 26.42 -7.48
CA ARG A 237 -27.25 27.07 -6.20
C ARG A 237 -26.25 28.16 -5.78
N LYS A 238 -25.35 28.59 -6.69
CA LYS A 238 -24.29 29.59 -6.42
C LYS A 238 -24.80 30.88 -5.76
N ASN A 239 -25.96 31.38 -6.19
CA ASN A 239 -26.48 32.69 -5.76
C ASN A 239 -26.83 32.77 -4.27
N THR A 240 -26.96 31.64 -3.56
CA THR A 240 -27.29 31.61 -2.13
C THR A 240 -26.05 31.48 -1.24
N MET A 241 -24.84 31.40 -1.80
CA MET A 241 -23.60 31.17 -1.05
C MET A 241 -22.80 32.47 -0.82
N PRO A 242 -22.00 32.57 0.24
CA PRO A 242 -20.95 33.58 0.39
C PRO A 242 -19.99 33.62 -0.81
N ARG A 243 -19.46 34.81 -1.15
CA ARG A 243 -18.62 35.02 -2.34
C ARG A 243 -17.38 34.11 -2.39
N ASP A 244 -16.74 33.85 -1.26
CA ASP A 244 -15.55 32.97 -1.19
C ASP A 244 -15.89 31.52 -1.54
N LEU A 245 -17.06 31.03 -1.13
CA LEU A 245 -17.55 29.69 -1.48
C LEU A 245 -18.01 29.64 -2.94
N GLN A 246 -18.54 30.73 -3.50
CA GLN A 246 -18.88 30.81 -4.93
C GLN A 246 -17.63 30.69 -5.80
N ASP A 247 -16.56 31.42 -5.47
CA ASP A 247 -15.29 31.38 -6.20
C ASP A 247 -14.62 30.01 -6.10
N TRP A 248 -14.78 29.32 -4.97
CA TRP A 248 -14.28 27.95 -4.80
C TRP A 248 -15.12 26.94 -5.61
N VAL A 249 -16.45 27.07 -5.64
CA VAL A 249 -17.31 26.23 -6.50
C VAL A 249 -17.01 26.45 -7.98
N GLU A 250 -16.74 27.69 -8.41
CA GLU A 250 -16.33 27.98 -9.80
C GLU A 250 -14.97 27.37 -10.13
N GLU A 251 -13.97 27.50 -9.24
CA GLU A 251 -12.66 26.85 -9.42
C GLU A 251 -12.80 25.32 -9.53
N LEU A 252 -13.64 24.71 -8.68
CA LEU A 252 -13.90 23.27 -8.75
C LEU A 252 -14.58 22.88 -10.06
N TYR A 253 -15.52 23.71 -10.54
CA TYR A 253 -16.17 23.50 -11.82
C TYR A 253 -15.16 23.57 -12.98
N ASP A 254 -14.30 24.59 -13.01
CA ASP A 254 -13.25 24.73 -14.02
C ASP A 254 -12.30 23.54 -14.02
N VAL A 255 -11.87 23.09 -12.84
CA VAL A 255 -11.00 21.92 -12.66
C VAL A 255 -11.70 20.61 -13.05
N SER A 256 -13.02 20.54 -12.92
CA SER A 256 -13.85 19.38 -13.26
C SER A 256 -14.22 19.28 -14.74
N SER A 257 -14.13 20.38 -15.50
CA SER A 257 -14.61 20.41 -16.88
C SER A 257 -13.78 19.53 -17.83
N LEU A 258 -14.44 18.49 -18.35
CA LEU A 258 -14.14 17.86 -19.64
C LEU A 258 -15.11 18.39 -20.70
N PRO A 259 -14.79 18.28 -22.00
CA PRO A 259 -15.53 18.95 -23.06
C PRO A 259 -17.02 18.66 -22.99
N GLU A 260 -17.79 19.73 -23.11
CA GLU A 260 -19.25 19.88 -23.08
C GLU A 260 -20.02 18.98 -24.08
N SER A 261 -19.33 18.06 -24.77
CA SER A 261 -19.82 17.22 -25.86
C SER A 261 -20.31 15.83 -25.43
N ARG A 262 -20.31 15.48 -24.14
CA ARG A 262 -20.93 14.23 -23.68
C ARG A 262 -22.38 14.51 -23.28
N PRO A 263 -23.38 13.86 -23.91
CA PRO A 263 -24.76 14.04 -23.52
C PRO A 263 -24.90 13.67 -22.04
N ALA A 264 -25.61 14.52 -21.29
CA ALA A 264 -25.97 14.26 -19.92
C ALA A 264 -26.80 12.97 -19.87
N VAL A 265 -26.12 11.84 -19.63
CA VAL A 265 -26.80 10.61 -19.30
C VAL A 265 -27.39 10.86 -17.92
N THR A 266 -28.72 10.87 -17.83
CA THR A 266 -29.45 11.07 -16.57
C THR A 266 -29.21 9.87 -15.67
N TYR A 267 -28.14 9.91 -14.88
CA TYR A 267 -27.91 8.91 -13.84
C TYR A 267 -28.89 9.20 -12.69
N ALA A 268 -29.71 8.20 -12.38
CA ALA A 268 -30.66 8.27 -11.28
C ALA A 268 -29.91 8.36 -9.94
N SER A 269 -30.45 9.21 -9.05
CA SER A 269 -30.16 9.33 -7.62
C SER A 269 -28.77 9.84 -7.21
N VAL A 270 -28.36 11.02 -7.69
CA VAL A 270 -27.30 11.78 -7.00
C VAL A 270 -27.93 12.42 -5.75
N PRO A 271 -27.39 12.18 -4.53
CA PRO A 271 -27.90 12.80 -3.32
C PRO A 271 -27.90 14.32 -3.46
N ALA A 272 -29.04 14.95 -3.13
CA ALA A 272 -29.13 16.40 -3.19
C ALA A 272 -28.14 17.03 -2.20
N PRO A 273 -27.42 18.11 -2.57
CA PRO A 273 -26.49 18.75 -1.66
C PRO A 273 -27.23 19.30 -0.44
N PRO A 274 -26.57 19.30 0.74
CA PRO A 274 -27.16 19.74 1.99
C PRO A 274 -27.66 21.19 1.90
N PRO A 275 -28.69 21.56 2.68
CA PRO A 275 -29.30 22.89 2.61
C PRO A 275 -28.35 24.01 3.04
N VAL A 276 -27.36 23.71 3.90
CA VAL A 276 -26.30 24.65 4.30
C VAL A 276 -24.96 24.13 3.81
N VAL A 277 -24.34 24.86 2.88
CA VAL A 277 -23.00 24.56 2.37
C VAL A 277 -21.97 25.12 3.35
N THR A 278 -21.27 24.23 4.04
CA THR A 278 -20.17 24.57 4.94
C THR A 278 -18.83 24.46 4.22
N GLU A 279 -17.81 25.19 4.68
CA GLU A 279 -16.43 25.05 4.18
C GLU A 279 -15.91 23.61 4.29
N ARG A 280 -16.30 22.90 5.37
CA ARG A 280 -15.96 21.49 5.56
C ARG A 280 -16.57 20.60 4.47
N TYR A 281 -17.84 20.83 4.11
CA TYR A 281 -18.49 20.08 3.04
C TYR A 281 -17.81 20.36 1.68
N LEU A 282 -17.45 21.61 1.40
CA LEU A 282 -16.75 21.95 0.15
C LEU A 282 -15.31 21.42 0.11
N ALA A 283 -14.64 21.35 1.27
CA ALA A 283 -13.34 20.67 1.41
C ALA A 283 -13.47 19.18 1.11
N GLU A 284 -14.49 18.53 1.66
CA GLU A 284 -14.75 17.11 1.42
C GLU A 284 -15.10 16.83 -0.04
N LEU A 285 -15.95 17.66 -0.65
CA LEU A 285 -16.26 17.57 -2.07
C LEU A 285 -15.01 17.77 -2.93
N SER A 286 -14.17 18.76 -2.61
CA SER A 286 -12.89 18.98 -3.29
C SER A 286 -11.97 17.77 -3.19
N ARG A 287 -11.93 17.11 -2.03
CA ARG A 287 -11.21 15.86 -1.81
C ARG A 287 -11.79 14.72 -2.65
N LYS A 288 -13.12 14.57 -2.69
CA LYS A 288 -13.83 13.57 -3.52
C LYS A 288 -13.54 13.78 -5.02
N VAL A 289 -13.60 15.01 -5.54
CA VAL A 289 -13.24 15.37 -6.93
C VAL A 289 -11.81 14.95 -7.24
N LYS A 290 -10.85 15.35 -6.39
CA LYS A 290 -9.42 15.01 -6.59
C LYS A 290 -9.22 13.50 -6.63
N ARG A 291 -9.79 12.76 -5.66
CA ARG A 291 -9.67 11.30 -5.57
C ARG A 291 -10.30 10.60 -6.77
N ALA A 292 -11.54 10.94 -7.15
CA ALA A 292 -12.21 10.36 -8.31
C ALA A 292 -11.42 10.61 -9.62
N ARG A 293 -10.87 11.82 -9.79
CA ARG A 293 -10.03 12.14 -10.96
C ARG A 293 -8.77 11.29 -11.00
N HIS A 294 -8.10 11.11 -9.86
CA HIS A 294 -6.93 10.23 -9.77
C HIS A 294 -7.28 8.75 -9.97
N LYS A 295 -8.43 8.28 -9.44
CA LYS A 295 -8.95 6.91 -9.65
C LYS A 295 -9.20 6.66 -11.15
N ARG A 296 -9.87 7.58 -11.85
CA ARG A 296 -10.06 7.48 -13.30
C ARG A 296 -8.74 7.51 -14.05
N ALA A 297 -7.84 8.45 -13.73
CA ALA A 297 -6.57 8.60 -14.43
C ALA A 297 -5.70 7.33 -14.27
N ARG A 298 -5.70 6.73 -13.07
CA ARG A 298 -5.11 5.43 -12.77
C ARG A 298 -5.63 4.33 -13.69
N PHE A 299 -6.93 4.05 -13.66
CA PHE A 299 -7.49 2.92 -14.42
C PHE A 299 -7.43 3.17 -15.92
N THR A 300 -7.49 4.43 -16.36
CA THR A 300 -7.25 4.78 -17.77
C THR A 300 -5.80 4.45 -18.16
N GLY A 301 -4.83 4.76 -17.31
CA GLY A 301 -3.43 4.42 -17.53
C GLY A 301 -3.17 2.92 -17.52
N GLU A 302 -3.75 2.18 -16.57
CA GLU A 302 -3.67 0.73 -16.46
C GLU A 302 -4.32 0.04 -17.66
N TRP A 303 -5.52 0.46 -18.09
CA TRP A 303 -6.20 -0.02 -19.29
C TRP A 303 -5.38 0.21 -20.55
N ASN A 304 -4.90 1.44 -20.76
CA ASN A 304 -4.08 1.77 -21.92
C ASN A 304 -2.77 0.98 -21.95
N HIS A 305 -2.17 0.71 -20.78
CA HIS A 305 -0.98 -0.13 -20.68
C HIS A 305 -1.31 -1.59 -21.01
N LEU A 306 -2.43 -2.11 -20.52
CA LEU A 306 -2.91 -3.45 -20.82
C LEU A 306 -3.16 -3.64 -22.31
N VAL A 307 -3.90 -2.73 -22.95
CA VAL A 307 -4.22 -2.77 -24.38
C VAL A 307 -2.94 -2.73 -25.23
N ARG A 308 -2.01 -1.81 -24.92
CA ARG A 308 -0.71 -1.73 -25.61
C ARG A 308 0.14 -2.98 -25.42
N GLN A 309 0.13 -3.57 -24.22
CA GLN A 309 0.86 -4.81 -23.94
C GLN A 309 0.23 -6.00 -24.67
N ALA A 310 -1.11 -6.10 -24.70
CA ALA A 310 -1.83 -7.14 -25.42
C ALA A 310 -1.59 -7.05 -26.92
N ALA A 311 -1.68 -5.85 -27.51
CA ALA A 311 -1.40 -5.61 -28.92
C ALA A 311 0.04 -6.01 -29.30
N ARG A 312 1.02 -5.67 -28.45
CA ARG A 312 2.42 -6.08 -28.67
C ARG A 312 2.58 -7.60 -28.65
N LEU A 313 1.99 -8.28 -27.66
CA LEU A 313 2.07 -9.74 -27.56
C LEU A 313 1.35 -10.43 -28.73
N GLN A 314 0.20 -9.90 -29.18
CA GLN A 314 -0.52 -10.41 -30.34
C GLN A 314 0.32 -10.24 -31.61
N SER A 315 0.92 -9.07 -31.83
CA SER A 315 1.80 -8.84 -33.00
C SER A 315 3.00 -9.80 -33.03
N LEU A 316 3.56 -10.15 -31.87
CA LEU A 316 4.65 -11.13 -31.79
C LEU A 316 4.19 -12.54 -32.14
N LEU A 317 2.97 -12.91 -31.78
CA LEU A 317 2.39 -14.19 -32.13
C LEU A 317 2.06 -14.26 -33.63
N ASP A 318 1.52 -13.18 -34.21
CA ASP A 318 1.18 -13.10 -35.63
C ASP A 318 2.43 -13.08 -36.52
N LEU A 319 3.54 -12.47 -36.06
CA LEU A 319 4.85 -12.57 -36.73
C LEU A 319 5.45 -13.97 -36.64
N SER A 320 5.15 -14.72 -35.58
CA SER A 320 5.58 -16.11 -35.46
C SER A 320 4.86 -17.03 -36.44
N SER A 321 3.61 -16.71 -36.78
CA SER A 321 2.78 -17.51 -37.69
C SER A 321 2.92 -17.07 -39.15
N SER A 322 3.29 -15.82 -39.43
CA SER A 322 3.45 -15.26 -40.78
C SER A 322 4.92 -15.20 -41.21
N GLN A 323 5.32 -15.95 -42.24
CA GLN A 323 6.71 -16.08 -42.73
C GLN A 323 7.28 -14.84 -43.47
N ARG A 324 7.31 -13.62 -42.90
CA ARG A 324 8.01 -12.42 -43.50
C ARG A 324 8.42 -11.37 -42.44
N PRO A 325 9.42 -10.47 -42.66
CA PRO A 325 10.73 -10.53 -43.33
C PRO A 325 11.93 -10.24 -42.37
N LYS A 326 13.15 -10.46 -42.88
CA LYS A 326 14.43 -10.64 -42.14
C LYS A 326 14.96 -9.48 -41.25
N ALA A 327 14.48 -8.24 -41.38
CA ALA A 327 14.91 -7.12 -40.53
C ALA A 327 14.23 -7.10 -39.14
N ALA A 328 13.06 -7.75 -39.04
CA ALA A 328 12.38 -7.98 -37.77
C ALA A 328 13.03 -9.11 -36.95
N ASN A 329 13.95 -9.90 -37.53
CA ASN A 329 14.49 -11.11 -36.93
C ASN A 329 15.26 -10.84 -35.62
N MET A 330 16.14 -9.84 -35.55
CA MET A 330 16.92 -9.61 -34.32
C MET A 330 16.02 -9.21 -33.14
N ARG A 331 15.09 -8.27 -33.35
CA ARG A 331 14.14 -7.84 -32.31
C ARG A 331 13.18 -8.96 -31.95
N TYR A 332 12.73 -9.76 -32.92
CA TYR A 332 11.88 -10.92 -32.71
C TYR A 332 12.60 -12.03 -31.94
N HIS A 333 13.82 -12.41 -32.32
CA HIS A 333 14.62 -13.41 -31.60
C HIS A 333 14.94 -12.95 -30.17
N ILE A 334 15.27 -11.67 -29.97
CA ILE A 334 15.47 -11.11 -28.63
C ILE A 334 14.17 -11.19 -27.82
N GLN A 335 13.02 -10.82 -28.40
CA GLN A 335 11.76 -10.75 -27.65
C GLN A 335 11.08 -12.11 -27.42
N VAL A 336 11.27 -13.07 -28.31
CA VAL A 336 10.62 -14.40 -28.28
C VAL A 336 11.50 -15.46 -27.62
N HIS A 337 12.83 -15.37 -27.76
CA HIS A 337 13.75 -16.38 -27.21
C HIS A 337 14.58 -15.82 -26.06
N VAL A 338 15.27 -14.69 -26.25
CA VAL A 338 16.21 -14.16 -25.24
C VAL A 338 15.49 -13.62 -24.01
N LEU A 339 14.43 -12.81 -24.16
CA LEU A 339 13.71 -12.23 -23.03
C LEU A 339 12.99 -13.28 -22.18
N PRO A 340 12.26 -14.27 -22.74
CA PRO A 340 11.72 -15.37 -21.96
C PRO A 340 12.78 -16.20 -21.25
N ALA A 341 13.87 -16.55 -21.95
CA ALA A 341 14.97 -17.30 -21.34
C ALA A 341 15.61 -16.54 -20.18
N LEU A 342 15.88 -15.24 -20.36
CA LEU A 342 16.44 -14.38 -19.31
C LEU A 342 15.50 -14.30 -18.10
N ARG A 343 14.17 -14.19 -18.32
CA ARG A 343 13.19 -14.22 -17.22
C ARG A 343 13.23 -15.56 -16.48
N VAL A 344 13.27 -16.69 -17.18
CA VAL A 344 13.35 -18.01 -16.54
C VAL A 344 14.65 -18.15 -15.76
N ILE A 345 15.80 -17.79 -16.35
CA ILE A 345 17.11 -17.85 -15.68
C ILE A 345 17.14 -16.97 -14.43
N ALA A 346 16.71 -15.71 -14.55
CA ALA A 346 16.62 -14.80 -13.41
C ALA A 346 15.61 -15.30 -12.37
N GLY A 347 14.52 -15.96 -12.80
CA GLY A 347 13.53 -16.54 -11.89
C GLY A 347 14.10 -17.72 -11.11
N ILE A 348 14.82 -18.62 -11.78
CA ILE A 348 15.54 -19.73 -11.13
C ILE A 348 16.61 -19.19 -10.18
N PHE A 349 17.39 -18.21 -10.61
CA PHE A 349 18.41 -17.59 -9.76
C PHE A 349 17.82 -16.97 -8.49
N LEU A 350 16.76 -16.17 -8.62
CA LEU A 350 16.08 -15.57 -7.47
C LEU A 350 15.37 -16.61 -6.60
N ALA A 351 14.86 -17.70 -7.19
CA ALA A 351 14.33 -18.84 -6.42
C ALA A 351 15.43 -19.51 -5.60
N CYS A 352 16.59 -19.80 -6.18
CA CYS A 352 17.74 -20.32 -5.44
C CYS A 352 18.18 -19.35 -4.34
N ALA A 353 18.25 -18.05 -4.63
CA ALA A 353 18.57 -17.02 -3.65
C ALA A 353 17.55 -16.98 -2.50
N SER A 354 16.24 -17.13 -2.80
CA SER A 354 15.20 -17.22 -1.77
C SER A 354 15.36 -18.44 -0.88
N VAL A 355 15.69 -19.61 -1.44
CA VAL A 355 15.93 -20.83 -0.66
C VAL A 355 17.15 -20.66 0.24
N VAL A 356 18.21 -20.03 -0.24
CA VAL A 356 19.41 -19.74 0.56
C VAL A 356 19.11 -18.78 1.72
N LEU A 357 18.29 -17.75 1.50
CA LEU A 357 17.84 -16.86 2.59
C LEU A 357 17.03 -17.61 3.64
N LEU A 358 16.05 -18.39 3.21
CA LEU A 358 15.20 -19.17 4.11
C LEU A 358 16.01 -20.21 4.90
N TRP A 359 16.95 -20.87 4.24
CA TRP A 359 17.88 -21.78 4.88
C TRP A 359 18.72 -21.06 5.93
N SER A 360 19.25 -19.88 5.60
CA SER A 360 20.10 -19.12 6.52
C SER A 360 19.35 -18.64 7.76
N GLU A 361 18.07 -18.27 7.62
CA GLU A 361 17.23 -17.91 8.76
C GLU A 361 16.96 -19.12 9.67
N VAL A 362 16.56 -20.26 9.09
CA VAL A 362 16.22 -21.48 9.85
C VAL A 362 17.45 -22.08 10.54
N VAL A 363 18.60 -22.08 9.86
CA VAL A 363 19.81 -22.72 10.36
C VAL A 363 20.57 -21.86 11.36
N HIS A 364 20.44 -20.54 11.32
CA HIS A 364 21.12 -19.64 12.27
C HIS A 364 20.79 -19.99 13.73
N GLU A 365 19.53 -20.32 14.03
CA GLU A 365 19.09 -20.74 15.37
C GLU A 365 19.64 -22.12 15.80
N MET A 366 19.94 -22.99 14.84
CA MET A 366 20.45 -24.34 15.13
C MET A 366 21.98 -24.35 15.26
N GLU A 367 22.68 -23.68 14.33
CA GLU A 367 24.13 -23.53 14.29
C GLU A 367 24.52 -22.25 13.52
N PRO A 368 24.98 -21.18 14.20
CA PRO A 368 25.26 -19.88 13.55
C PRO A 368 26.38 -19.96 12.51
N LYS A 369 27.24 -20.99 12.57
CA LYS A 369 28.34 -21.23 11.63
C LYS A 369 27.89 -21.78 10.26
N LEU A 370 26.66 -22.27 10.15
CA LEU A 370 26.12 -22.90 8.93
C LEU A 370 25.16 -21.98 8.13
N SER A 371 24.99 -20.72 8.56
CA SER A 371 24.26 -19.70 7.78
C SER A 371 24.95 -19.48 6.43
N LEU A 372 24.32 -19.92 5.33
CA LEU A 372 24.86 -19.80 3.97
C LEU A 372 25.05 -18.33 3.57
N VAL A 373 24.18 -17.44 4.03
CA VAL A 373 24.31 -15.98 3.86
C VAL A 373 25.55 -15.49 4.62
N GLY A 374 25.71 -15.88 5.89
CA GLY A 374 26.90 -15.55 6.69
C GLY A 374 28.20 -16.01 6.04
N MET A 375 28.26 -17.27 5.58
CA MET A 375 29.41 -17.81 4.83
C MET A 375 29.66 -17.08 3.50
N SER A 376 28.60 -16.68 2.79
CA SER A 376 28.74 -15.94 1.53
C SER A 376 29.30 -14.53 1.73
N VAL A 377 29.17 -13.96 2.93
CA VAL A 377 29.67 -12.62 3.28
C VAL A 377 31.06 -12.70 3.92
N VAL A 378 31.33 -13.74 4.73
CA VAL A 378 32.60 -13.96 5.43
C VAL A 378 33.45 -14.97 4.65
N HIS A 379 34.28 -14.47 3.73
CA HIS A 379 35.09 -15.33 2.87
C HIS A 379 36.31 -15.97 3.57
N HIS A 380 36.79 -15.40 4.68
CA HIS A 380 37.97 -15.90 5.41
C HIS A 380 37.74 -15.89 6.94
N PRO A 381 37.09 -16.90 7.52
CA PRO A 381 36.81 -16.96 8.96
C PRO A 381 38.06 -17.24 9.83
N SER A 382 39.16 -17.77 9.28
CA SER A 382 40.30 -18.32 10.03
C SER A 382 41.64 -17.58 9.84
N SER A 383 41.67 -16.42 9.18
CA SER A 383 42.91 -15.64 9.00
C SER A 383 42.82 -14.27 9.69
N SER A 384 43.92 -13.83 10.30
CA SER A 384 44.14 -12.49 10.87
C SER A 384 44.18 -11.35 9.82
N ARG A 385 43.64 -11.63 8.61
CA ARG A 385 43.57 -10.75 7.44
C ARG A 385 42.07 -10.52 7.23
N GLY A 386 41.61 -9.27 7.33
CA GLY A 386 40.20 -8.86 7.46
C GLY A 386 39.15 -9.83 6.90
N GLN A 387 38.18 -10.20 7.74
CA GLN A 387 37.23 -11.29 7.49
C GLN A 387 36.24 -11.00 6.34
N ILE A 388 36.04 -9.71 5.99
CA ILE A 388 35.13 -9.24 4.95
C ILE A 388 35.88 -8.36 3.93
N GLY A 389 36.13 -8.91 2.74
CA GLY A 389 36.70 -8.16 1.60
C GLY A 389 35.65 -7.38 0.81
N PHE A 390 36.07 -6.64 -0.22
CA PHE A 390 35.17 -5.89 -1.13
C PHE A 390 34.07 -6.77 -1.75
N ALA A 391 34.39 -8.01 -2.12
CA ALA A 391 33.42 -8.98 -2.63
C ALA A 391 32.32 -9.30 -1.59
N GLY A 392 32.69 -9.48 -0.32
CA GLY A 392 31.74 -9.68 0.77
C GLY A 392 30.83 -8.46 1.00
N GLN A 393 31.33 -7.24 0.80
CA GLN A 393 30.52 -6.01 0.83
C GLN A 393 29.50 -5.96 -0.31
N MET A 394 29.91 -6.32 -1.52
CA MET A 394 28.98 -6.36 -2.66
C MET A 394 27.91 -7.45 -2.50
N ILE A 395 28.29 -8.62 -1.98
CA ILE A 395 27.37 -9.73 -1.74
C ILE A 395 26.37 -9.38 -0.62
N SER A 396 26.83 -8.78 0.48
CA SER A 396 25.94 -8.31 1.55
C SER A 396 24.99 -7.21 1.08
N ALA A 397 25.47 -6.24 0.29
CA ALA A 397 24.62 -5.23 -0.33
C ALA A 397 23.57 -5.87 -1.26
N ALA A 398 23.95 -6.87 -2.04
CA ALA A 398 23.04 -7.58 -2.94
C ALA A 398 21.96 -8.38 -2.17
N TRP A 399 22.32 -9.04 -1.07
CA TRP A 399 21.36 -9.73 -0.20
C TRP A 399 20.37 -8.76 0.44
N LEU A 400 20.87 -7.68 1.04
CA LEU A 400 20.03 -6.68 1.69
C LEU A 400 19.11 -5.97 0.67
N LEU A 401 19.62 -5.69 -0.53
CA LEU A 401 18.81 -5.16 -1.64
C LEU A 401 17.71 -6.16 -2.06
N TYR A 402 18.02 -7.46 -2.14
CA TYR A 402 17.04 -8.47 -2.48
C TYR A 402 15.95 -8.61 -1.42
N MET A 403 16.31 -8.62 -0.13
CA MET A 403 15.35 -8.62 0.99
C MET A 403 14.42 -7.40 0.93
N CYS A 404 14.97 -6.21 0.73
CA CYS A 404 14.19 -4.97 0.60
C CYS A 404 13.28 -5.01 -0.63
N ALA A 405 13.79 -5.49 -1.78
CA ALA A 405 13.00 -5.62 -3.00
C ALA A 405 11.85 -6.62 -2.83
N ALA A 406 12.08 -7.75 -2.16
CA ALA A 406 11.05 -8.74 -1.85
C ALA A 406 9.95 -8.16 -0.96
N ALA A 407 10.31 -7.49 0.13
CA ALA A 407 9.33 -6.88 1.02
C ALA A 407 8.52 -5.77 0.33
N LEU A 408 9.18 -4.87 -0.42
CA LEU A 408 8.51 -3.78 -1.13
C LEU A 408 7.61 -4.28 -2.26
N TYR A 409 8.02 -5.35 -2.94
CA TYR A 409 7.19 -6.00 -3.94
C TYR A 409 5.88 -6.49 -3.32
N SER A 410 5.94 -7.13 -2.15
CA SER A 410 4.74 -7.55 -1.42
C SER A 410 3.86 -6.39 -0.98
N VAL A 411 4.44 -5.25 -0.56
CA VAL A 411 3.64 -4.05 -0.23
C VAL A 411 2.85 -3.54 -1.45
N THR A 412 3.37 -3.71 -2.66
CA THR A 412 2.65 -3.31 -3.88
C THR A 412 1.62 -4.33 -4.37
N GLU A 413 1.73 -5.59 -3.95
CA GLU A 413 0.85 -6.69 -4.37
C GLU A 413 -0.27 -6.95 -3.36
N VAL A 414 0.02 -6.85 -2.06
CA VAL A 414 -0.94 -7.08 -0.97
C VAL A 414 -1.92 -5.90 -0.90
N LYS A 415 -3.17 -6.17 -1.26
CA LYS A 415 -4.26 -5.17 -1.37
C LYS A 415 -4.88 -4.75 -0.02
N VAL A 416 -4.45 -5.37 1.08
CA VAL A 416 -4.92 -5.09 2.46
C VAL A 416 -4.68 -3.64 2.89
N TRP A 417 -3.82 -2.89 2.19
CA TRP A 417 -3.43 -1.52 2.54
C TRP A 417 -4.28 -0.41 1.89
N GLY A 418 -5.43 -0.77 1.30
CA GLY A 418 -6.44 0.15 0.77
C GLY A 418 -6.20 0.65 -0.66
N ASN A 419 -7.00 1.62 -1.11
CA ASN A 419 -7.05 2.14 -2.49
C ASN A 419 -5.83 2.99 -2.91
N ARG A 420 -4.68 2.85 -2.23
CA ARG A 420 -3.44 3.57 -2.54
C ARG A 420 -2.69 2.83 -3.64
N ALA A 421 -2.31 3.53 -4.71
CA ALA A 421 -1.56 2.92 -5.80
C ALA A 421 -0.51 3.83 -6.40
N LEU A 422 0.57 3.21 -6.86
CA LEU A 422 1.65 3.84 -7.59
C LEU A 422 1.34 3.81 -9.09
N VAL A 423 1.03 4.98 -9.64
CA VAL A 423 0.66 5.14 -11.06
C VAL A 423 1.76 5.90 -11.77
N ARG A 424 2.21 5.39 -12.91
CA ARG A 424 3.26 6.04 -13.70
C ARG A 424 2.87 7.49 -14.02
N ARG A 425 3.68 8.45 -13.57
CA ARG A 425 3.51 9.91 -13.72
C ARG A 425 2.23 10.52 -13.13
N GLN A 426 1.40 9.75 -12.44
CA GLN A 426 0.10 10.21 -11.91
C GLN A 426 -0.16 9.70 -10.48
N THR A 427 0.88 9.35 -9.74
CA THR A 427 0.74 8.95 -8.33
C THR A 427 0.14 10.08 -7.49
N TYR A 428 -0.87 9.74 -6.70
CA TYR A 428 -1.47 10.67 -5.74
C TYR A 428 -0.47 11.03 -4.64
N ALA A 429 -0.44 12.29 -4.22
CA ALA A 429 0.54 12.81 -3.28
C ALA A 429 0.52 12.09 -1.92
N GLU A 430 -0.68 11.78 -1.42
CA GLU A 430 -0.84 11.01 -0.17
C GLU A 430 -0.28 9.59 -0.30
N SER A 431 -0.53 8.93 -1.43
CA SER A 431 -0.03 7.57 -1.67
C SER A 431 1.49 7.56 -1.82
N ALA A 432 2.09 8.59 -2.43
CA ALA A 432 3.54 8.75 -2.49
C ALA A 432 4.16 8.88 -1.09
N CYS A 433 3.55 9.68 -0.22
CA CYS A 433 3.99 9.81 1.18
C CYS A 433 3.89 8.47 1.90
N TRP A 434 2.77 7.75 1.74
CA TRP A 434 2.56 6.45 2.37
C TRP A 434 3.57 5.38 1.90
N TYR A 435 3.81 5.25 0.59
CA TYR A 435 4.81 4.29 0.11
C TYR A 435 6.22 4.64 0.55
N SER A 436 6.59 5.94 0.56
CA SER A 436 7.90 6.37 1.06
C SER A 436 8.08 6.08 2.57
N LEU A 437 7.00 6.20 3.35
CA LEU A 437 6.95 5.82 4.76
C LEU A 437 7.20 4.31 4.93
N GLN A 438 6.57 3.47 4.12
CA GLN A 438 6.78 2.01 4.17
C GLN A 438 8.21 1.63 3.78
N VAL A 439 8.78 2.25 2.74
CA VAL A 439 10.19 2.04 2.36
C VAL A 439 11.13 2.36 3.52
N ALA A 440 10.93 3.48 4.20
CA ALA A 440 11.76 3.85 5.34
C ALA A 440 11.63 2.89 6.52
N LYS A 441 10.40 2.51 6.88
CA LYS A 441 10.15 1.58 7.99
C LYS A 441 10.74 0.18 7.72
N LEU A 442 10.46 -0.38 6.54
CA LEU A 442 10.85 -1.75 6.20
C LEU A 442 12.36 -1.90 5.99
N THR A 443 13.03 -0.90 5.43
CA THR A 443 14.48 -1.01 5.16
C THR A 443 15.28 -1.10 6.47
N VAL A 444 14.91 -0.31 7.49
CA VAL A 444 15.61 -0.34 8.79
C VAL A 444 15.39 -1.67 9.51
N THR A 445 14.16 -2.18 9.51
CA THR A 445 13.84 -3.46 10.17
C THR A 445 14.48 -4.65 9.46
N LEU A 446 14.50 -4.66 8.12
CA LEU A 446 15.20 -5.69 7.34
C LEU A 446 16.72 -5.61 7.49
N SER A 447 17.28 -4.41 7.65
CA SER A 447 18.71 -4.25 7.93
C SER A 447 19.10 -4.87 9.27
N PHE A 448 18.23 -4.74 10.28
CA PHE A 448 18.41 -5.43 11.56
C PHE A 448 18.31 -6.96 11.40
N ASN A 449 17.28 -7.46 10.70
CA ASN A 449 17.13 -8.90 10.42
C ASN A 449 18.34 -9.48 9.65
N PHE A 450 18.88 -8.75 8.69
CA PHE A 450 20.08 -9.15 7.96
C PHE A 450 21.31 -9.26 8.87
N ILE A 451 21.53 -8.29 9.77
CA ILE A 451 22.67 -8.28 10.68
C ILE A 451 22.56 -9.41 11.72
N THR A 452 21.35 -9.78 12.14
CA THR A 452 21.15 -10.95 13.03
C THR A 452 21.49 -12.28 12.36
N MET A 453 21.46 -12.38 11.02
CA MET A 453 21.86 -13.60 10.31
C MET A 453 23.39 -13.80 10.21
N ILE A 454 24.18 -12.76 10.53
CA ILE A 454 25.65 -12.77 10.50
C ILE A 454 26.19 -13.21 11.86
N ASP A 455 27.38 -13.82 11.88
CA ASP A 455 28.06 -14.25 13.11
C ASP A 455 28.07 -13.14 14.19
N PRO A 456 27.60 -13.43 15.43
CA PRO A 456 27.53 -12.47 16.53
C PRO A 456 28.88 -11.80 16.83
N THR A 457 29.99 -12.49 16.62
CA THR A 457 31.34 -11.95 16.88
C THR A 457 31.68 -10.72 16.02
N ILE A 458 31.14 -10.65 14.80
CA ILE A 458 31.37 -9.56 13.85
C ILE A 458 30.26 -8.52 13.94
N SER A 459 29.01 -8.97 14.10
CA SER A 459 27.85 -8.09 14.12
C SER A 459 27.81 -7.20 15.36
N GLU A 460 28.18 -7.70 16.54
CA GLU A 460 28.27 -6.91 17.78
C GLU A 460 29.32 -5.80 17.72
N GLY A 461 30.35 -5.98 16.89
CA GLY A 461 31.41 -5.00 16.67
C GLY A 461 30.98 -3.78 15.84
N THR A 462 29.88 -3.88 15.09
CA THR A 462 29.42 -2.82 14.17
C THR A 462 28.93 -1.58 14.90
N THR A 463 29.10 -0.42 14.26
CA THR A 463 28.57 0.85 14.78
C THR A 463 27.05 0.83 14.84
N PHE A 464 26.41 0.21 13.85
CA PHE A 464 24.98 -0.06 13.79
C PHE A 464 24.51 -0.85 15.00
N PHE A 465 25.16 -1.97 15.33
CA PHE A 465 24.73 -2.77 16.46
C PHE A 465 24.95 -2.04 17.78
N ARG A 466 26.05 -1.29 17.94
CA ARG A 466 26.27 -0.46 19.15
C ARG A 466 25.21 0.62 19.33
N PHE A 467 24.75 1.25 18.24
CA PHE A 467 23.79 2.35 18.29
C PHE A 467 22.33 1.88 18.27
N LEU A 468 21.94 1.05 17.30
CA LEU A 468 20.56 0.59 17.08
C LEU A 468 20.32 -0.83 17.61
N GLY A 469 21.24 -1.76 17.33
CA GLY A 469 21.06 -3.17 17.70
C GLY A 469 21.02 -3.42 19.21
N ARG A 470 21.84 -2.70 19.98
CA ARG A 470 21.89 -2.77 21.45
C ARG A 470 20.56 -2.34 22.07
N LEU A 471 19.92 -1.30 21.53
CA LEU A 471 18.60 -0.87 22.02
C LEU A 471 17.52 -1.95 21.82
N ILE A 472 17.68 -2.77 20.79
CA ILE A 472 16.73 -3.83 20.43
C ILE A 472 17.03 -5.10 21.26
N ASN A 473 18.29 -5.56 21.29
CA ASN A 473 18.70 -6.78 22.01
C ASN A 473 18.74 -6.64 23.55
N LEU A 474 18.84 -5.42 24.10
CA LEU A 474 18.75 -5.20 25.55
C LEU A 474 17.38 -5.55 26.13
N THR A 475 16.38 -5.79 25.29
CA THR A 475 15.05 -6.18 25.74
C THR A 475 14.95 -7.71 25.84
N PRO A 476 14.82 -8.30 27.05
CA PRO A 476 14.81 -9.75 27.23
C PRO A 476 13.73 -10.46 26.39
N VAL A 477 12.62 -9.76 26.12
CA VAL A 477 11.53 -10.25 25.28
C VAL A 477 11.93 -10.36 23.81
N ILE A 478 12.74 -9.43 23.28
CA ILE A 478 13.18 -9.46 21.88
C ILE A 478 14.28 -10.51 21.66
N GLY A 479 15.20 -10.67 22.62
CA GLY A 479 16.22 -11.74 22.54
C GLY A 479 15.60 -13.14 22.45
N ASN A 480 14.49 -13.38 23.14
CA ASN A 480 13.72 -14.62 22.96
C ASN A 480 12.87 -14.61 21.68
N PHE A 481 12.51 -13.43 21.16
CA PHE A 481 11.73 -13.29 19.94
C PHE A 481 12.53 -13.63 18.67
N SER A 482 13.85 -13.43 18.67
CA SER A 482 14.70 -13.81 17.52
C SER A 482 14.64 -15.29 17.20
N ALA A 483 14.47 -16.14 18.21
CA ALA A 483 14.24 -17.57 18.05
C ALA A 483 13.01 -17.93 17.20
N TYR A 484 12.02 -17.02 17.12
CA TYR A 484 10.80 -17.24 16.36
C TYR A 484 10.86 -16.66 14.94
N PHE A 485 11.92 -15.94 14.55
CA PHE A 485 12.03 -15.39 13.19
C PHE A 485 11.86 -16.44 12.09
N PRO A 486 12.47 -17.65 12.18
CA PRO A 486 12.31 -18.67 11.16
C PRO A 486 10.85 -19.10 10.97
N ILE A 487 10.11 -19.22 12.07
CA ILE A 487 8.69 -19.59 12.06
C ILE A 487 7.87 -18.48 11.40
N VAL A 488 8.15 -17.22 11.73
CA VAL A 488 7.42 -16.06 11.18
C VAL A 488 7.67 -15.91 9.67
N VAL A 489 8.88 -16.18 9.16
CA VAL A 489 9.17 -16.18 7.71
C VAL A 489 8.49 -17.37 7.00
N LEU A 490 8.47 -18.56 7.61
CA LEU A 490 7.99 -19.78 6.96
C LEU A 490 6.47 -19.73 6.67
N ILE A 491 5.68 -19.11 7.55
CA ILE A 491 4.22 -19.00 7.42
C ILE A 491 3.80 -18.39 6.06
N PRO A 492 4.21 -17.14 5.70
CA PRO A 492 3.85 -16.54 4.41
C PRO A 492 4.49 -17.26 3.22
N VAL A 493 5.68 -17.86 3.38
CA VAL A 493 6.33 -18.64 2.32
C VAL A 493 5.48 -19.86 1.96
N VAL A 494 5.06 -20.64 2.95
CA VAL A 494 4.19 -21.81 2.74
C VAL A 494 2.81 -21.38 2.21
N ALA A 495 2.24 -20.31 2.79
CA ALA A 495 0.97 -19.75 2.35
C ALA A 495 0.99 -19.35 0.86
N THR A 496 2.05 -18.69 0.42
CA THR A 496 2.24 -18.35 -0.99
C THR A 496 2.56 -19.56 -1.84
N LEU A 497 3.42 -20.49 -1.39
CA LEU A 497 3.80 -21.71 -2.12
C LEU A 497 2.59 -22.54 -2.55
N PHE A 498 1.69 -22.81 -1.62
CA PHE A 498 0.48 -23.61 -1.86
C PHE A 498 -0.70 -22.83 -2.43
N ASN A 499 -0.51 -21.53 -2.71
CA ASN A 499 -1.56 -20.59 -3.11
C ASN A 499 -2.75 -20.63 -2.13
N LEU A 500 -2.46 -20.70 -0.83
CA LEU A 500 -3.46 -20.80 0.24
C LEU A 500 -4.37 -19.58 0.23
N TYR A 501 -3.85 -18.38 -0.04
CA TYR A 501 -4.65 -17.16 -0.16
C TYR A 501 -5.82 -17.29 -1.16
N GLY A 502 -5.57 -17.85 -2.35
CA GLY A 502 -6.62 -18.08 -3.34
C GLY A 502 -7.57 -19.22 -2.98
N LYS A 503 -7.06 -20.30 -2.37
CA LYS A 503 -7.88 -21.45 -1.95
C LYS A 503 -8.80 -21.10 -0.78
N VAL A 504 -8.30 -20.36 0.20
CA VAL A 504 -9.06 -19.87 1.35
C VAL A 504 -10.17 -18.93 0.89
N LYS A 505 -9.90 -18.04 -0.08
CA LYS A 505 -10.94 -17.21 -0.71
C LYS A 505 -12.07 -18.06 -1.32
N ASN A 506 -11.71 -19.15 -2.00
CA ASN A 506 -12.69 -20.03 -2.65
C ASN A 506 -13.46 -20.93 -1.66
N VAL A 507 -12.89 -21.24 -0.49
CA VAL A 507 -13.51 -22.11 0.53
C VAL A 507 -14.36 -21.31 1.53
N ILE A 508 -13.91 -20.13 1.96
CA ILE A 508 -14.60 -19.35 3.00
C ILE A 508 -15.73 -18.48 2.41
N GLY A 509 -15.90 -18.41 1.09
CA GLY A 509 -17.05 -17.70 0.50
C GLY A 509 -17.10 -16.21 0.86
N PHE A 510 -15.98 -15.61 1.27
CA PHE A 510 -15.80 -14.15 1.37
C PHE A 510 -15.66 -13.56 -0.04
N GLY A 511 -16.68 -13.79 -0.87
CA GLY A 511 -16.77 -13.32 -2.26
C GLY A 511 -17.35 -11.91 -2.40
N VAL A 512 -17.55 -11.16 -1.31
CA VAL A 512 -18.24 -9.86 -1.34
C VAL A 512 -17.44 -8.71 -0.72
N LEU A 513 -16.38 -8.95 0.06
CA LEU A 513 -15.63 -7.87 0.71
C LEU A 513 -14.13 -8.12 0.62
N GLU A 514 -13.58 -7.82 -0.56
CA GLU A 514 -12.20 -7.34 -0.85
C GLU A 514 -11.90 -7.68 -2.33
N ASP A 515 -12.31 -6.74 -3.19
CA ASP A 515 -11.74 -6.40 -4.50
C ASP A 515 -11.13 -7.57 -5.32
N GLU A 516 -11.94 -8.04 -6.26
CA GLU A 516 -11.75 -9.08 -7.26
C GLU A 516 -10.58 -8.80 -8.24
N HIS A 517 -9.31 -8.84 -7.79
CA HIS A 517 -8.18 -8.45 -8.64
C HIS A 517 -7.08 -9.47 -8.90
N ASP A 518 -7.25 -10.74 -8.56
CA ASP A 518 -6.32 -11.79 -9.02
C ASP A 518 -7.00 -13.03 -9.59
N GLU A 519 -8.33 -13.11 -9.54
CA GLU A 519 -9.04 -14.07 -10.37
C GLU A 519 -9.23 -13.49 -11.78
N PRO A 520 -9.09 -14.29 -12.85
CA PRO A 520 -9.65 -13.91 -14.13
C PRO A 520 -11.12 -13.61 -13.86
N GLY A 521 -11.55 -12.36 -14.08
CA GLY A 521 -12.93 -11.98 -13.85
C GLY A 521 -13.84 -12.99 -14.53
N ALA A 522 -15.05 -13.16 -14.01
CA ALA A 522 -16.05 -14.07 -14.57
C ALA A 522 -16.32 -13.85 -16.09
N GLY A 523 -15.78 -12.78 -16.68
CA GLY A 523 -15.59 -12.60 -18.11
C GLY A 523 -14.66 -13.66 -18.74
N THR A 524 -15.20 -14.41 -19.69
CA THR A 524 -14.43 -15.36 -20.48
C THR A 524 -13.28 -14.62 -21.19
N TRP A 525 -12.07 -15.18 -21.30
CA TRP A 525 -10.92 -14.58 -22.04
C TRP A 525 -11.29 -14.02 -23.44
N ARG A 526 -12.35 -14.56 -24.04
CA ARG A 526 -12.96 -14.13 -25.29
C ARG A 526 -13.55 -12.71 -25.20
N GLU A 527 -14.24 -12.39 -24.11
CA GLU A 527 -14.79 -11.07 -23.85
C GLU A 527 -13.69 -10.03 -23.75
N GLY A 528 -12.65 -10.30 -22.96
CA GLY A 528 -11.50 -9.41 -22.87
C GLY A 528 -10.77 -9.22 -24.21
N ARG A 529 -10.67 -10.28 -25.03
CA ARG A 529 -10.16 -10.15 -26.41
C ARG A 529 -11.03 -9.21 -27.26
N ILE A 530 -12.35 -9.30 -27.15
CA ILE A 530 -13.29 -8.42 -27.89
C ILE A 530 -13.14 -6.97 -27.43
N LEU A 531 -13.03 -6.72 -26.12
CA LEU A 531 -12.82 -5.38 -25.58
C LEU A 531 -11.52 -4.74 -26.09
N ILE A 532 -10.42 -5.49 -26.05
CA ILE A 532 -9.12 -5.03 -26.56
C ILE A 532 -9.18 -4.73 -28.07
N ILE A 533 -9.82 -5.61 -28.86
CA ILE A 533 -9.96 -5.39 -30.30
C ILE A 533 -10.82 -4.16 -30.59
N ARG A 534 -11.90 -3.96 -29.84
CA ARG A 534 -12.76 -2.77 -29.96
C ARG A 534 -11.97 -1.49 -29.71
N GLU A 535 -11.17 -1.46 -28.64
CA GLU A 535 -10.36 -0.28 -28.31
C GLU A 535 -9.29 -0.01 -29.38
N LEU A 536 -8.60 -1.05 -29.86
CA LEU A 536 -7.60 -0.91 -30.92
C LEU A 536 -8.21 -0.41 -32.24
N GLN A 537 -9.44 -0.83 -32.56
CA GLN A 537 -10.18 -0.33 -33.71
C GLN A 537 -10.64 1.12 -33.52
N ALA A 538 -11.05 1.50 -32.30
CA ALA A 538 -11.42 2.87 -31.97
C ALA A 538 -10.22 3.81 -32.10
N ASP A 539 -9.06 3.47 -31.54
CA ASP A 539 -7.81 4.24 -31.68
C ASP A 539 -7.38 4.35 -33.15
N GLY A 540 -7.45 3.25 -33.91
CA GLY A 540 -7.15 3.25 -35.35
C GLY A 540 -8.09 4.13 -36.17
N SER A 541 -9.38 4.20 -35.79
CA SER A 541 -10.36 5.06 -36.46
C SER A 541 -10.14 6.55 -36.18
N GLN A 542 -9.69 6.92 -34.97
CA GLN A 542 -9.32 8.31 -34.64
C GLN A 542 -8.07 8.77 -35.39
N LEU A 543 -7.09 7.89 -35.58
CA LEU A 543 -5.89 8.14 -36.40
C LEU A 543 -6.21 8.24 -37.89
N ASN A 544 -7.16 7.45 -38.41
CA ASN A 544 -7.63 7.54 -39.80
C ASN A 544 -8.46 8.79 -40.08
N LEU A 545 -9.19 9.32 -39.09
CA LEU A 545 -9.93 10.59 -39.22
C LEU A 545 -8.99 11.81 -39.24
N ALA A 546 -7.88 11.75 -38.51
CA ALA A 546 -6.85 12.78 -38.52
C ALA A 546 -5.98 12.79 -39.79
N SER A 547 -5.96 11.67 -40.54
CA SER A 547 -5.24 11.55 -41.81
C SER A 547 -6.15 11.78 -43.02
N SER A 548 -7.46 11.53 -42.92
CA SER A 548 -8.44 11.89 -43.96
C SER A 548 -8.75 13.39 -43.99
N SER A 549 -8.61 14.12 -42.88
CA SER A 549 -8.78 15.57 -42.81
C SER A 549 -7.64 16.37 -43.48
N LEU A 550 -6.51 15.73 -43.79
CA LEU A 550 -5.39 16.34 -44.50
C LEU A 550 -5.40 16.10 -46.03
N LEU A 551 -6.32 15.28 -46.54
CA LEU A 551 -6.41 14.92 -47.96
C LEU A 551 -7.69 15.43 -48.64
N SER A 552 -8.59 16.10 -47.92
CA SER A 552 -9.77 16.73 -48.51
C SER A 552 -9.54 18.19 -48.86
N SER A 553 -8.76 18.46 -49.90
CA SER A 553 -8.75 19.78 -50.56
C SER A 553 -8.41 19.68 -52.05
N THR A 554 -9.36 19.17 -52.83
CA THR A 554 -9.41 19.42 -54.28
C THR A 554 -10.83 19.24 -54.82
N GLU A 555 -11.41 20.39 -55.17
CA GLU A 555 -12.48 20.74 -56.12
C GLU A 555 -13.82 19.99 -56.25
N PRO A 556 -14.92 20.73 -56.49
CA PRO A 556 -16.26 20.19 -56.72
C PRO A 556 -16.54 19.95 -58.21
N SER A 557 -17.27 18.88 -58.54
CA SER A 557 -18.00 18.77 -59.81
C SER A 557 -19.23 17.86 -59.66
N PRO A 558 -20.27 18.03 -60.50
CA PRO A 558 -21.65 17.88 -60.06
C PRO A 558 -22.32 16.57 -60.48
N ARG A 559 -23.26 16.14 -59.62
CA ARG A 559 -24.48 15.35 -59.85
C ARG A 559 -24.35 14.00 -60.61
N HIS A 560 -24.66 12.92 -59.89
CA HIS A 560 -25.74 12.00 -60.31
C HIS A 560 -26.35 11.28 -59.10
N SER A 561 -27.68 11.34 -59.06
CA SER A 561 -28.58 10.63 -58.15
C SER A 561 -28.60 9.12 -58.41
N ALA A 562 -28.53 8.31 -57.36
CA ALA A 562 -29.19 7.00 -57.31
C ALA A 562 -29.43 6.62 -55.85
N ASP A 563 -30.71 6.51 -55.50
CA ASP A 563 -31.24 5.88 -54.30
C ASP A 563 -30.62 4.51 -54.03
N LEU A 564 -30.42 4.18 -52.75
CA LEU A 564 -30.62 2.83 -52.22
C LEU A 564 -30.81 2.88 -50.70
N ASN A 565 -32.09 2.79 -50.32
CA ASN A 565 -32.60 2.50 -48.98
C ASN A 565 -31.89 1.31 -48.33
N ARG A 566 -31.40 1.47 -47.10
CA ARG A 566 -31.14 0.34 -46.19
C ARG A 566 -31.56 0.72 -44.76
N PRO A 567 -32.54 0.02 -44.16
CA PRO A 567 -33.03 0.39 -42.83
C PRO A 567 -32.04 -0.04 -41.74
N SER A 568 -31.75 0.90 -40.85
CA SER A 568 -31.05 0.71 -39.58
C SER A 568 -31.90 -0.12 -38.62
N ARG A 569 -31.47 -1.36 -38.38
CA ARG A 569 -32.07 -2.25 -37.37
C ARG A 569 -31.58 -1.83 -35.99
N MET A 570 -32.42 -1.10 -35.27
CA MET A 570 -32.21 -0.70 -33.86
C MET A 570 -32.15 -1.96 -32.98
N ASN A 571 -31.03 -2.18 -32.28
CA ASN A 571 -30.81 -3.36 -31.44
C ASN A 571 -31.27 -3.08 -30.00
N ASN A 572 -32.29 -3.83 -29.53
CA ASN A 572 -33.04 -3.59 -28.29
C ASN A 572 -32.43 -4.25 -27.03
N ASN A 573 -31.12 -4.55 -27.03
CA ASN A 573 -30.50 -5.40 -25.99
C ASN A 573 -29.97 -4.67 -24.74
N THR A 574 -30.11 -3.35 -24.63
CA THR A 574 -29.57 -2.58 -23.49
C THR A 574 -30.47 -2.57 -22.24
N ARG A 575 -31.73 -2.99 -22.34
CA ARG A 575 -32.67 -3.00 -21.19
C ARG A 575 -32.52 -4.20 -20.26
N ALA A 576 -32.11 -5.37 -20.77
CA ALA A 576 -31.99 -6.58 -19.95
C ALA A 576 -30.80 -6.53 -18.96
N SER A 577 -29.75 -5.78 -19.30
CA SER A 577 -28.56 -5.56 -18.47
C SER A 577 -28.71 -4.47 -17.40
N ALA A 578 -29.76 -3.64 -17.48
CA ALA A 578 -30.06 -2.61 -16.48
C ALA A 578 -30.89 -3.18 -15.31
N ALA A 579 -31.79 -4.13 -15.59
CA ALA A 579 -32.65 -4.73 -14.56
C ALA A 579 -31.88 -5.57 -13.53
N ARG A 580 -30.74 -6.18 -13.89
CA ARG A 580 -29.87 -6.90 -12.94
C ARG A 580 -29.01 -5.98 -12.06
N ARG A 581 -28.78 -4.73 -12.47
CA ARG A 581 -27.99 -3.75 -11.70
C ARG A 581 -28.78 -3.06 -10.58
N ALA A 582 -30.11 -3.01 -10.69
CA ALA A 582 -30.96 -2.34 -9.70
C ALA A 582 -31.18 -3.13 -8.40
N ALA A 583 -30.94 -4.45 -8.40
CA ALA A 583 -31.25 -5.32 -7.28
C ALA A 583 -30.13 -5.44 -6.22
N ALA A 584 -29.01 -4.72 -6.36
CA ALA A 584 -27.82 -4.87 -5.52
C ALA A 584 -27.41 -3.61 -4.74
N ARG A 585 -28.31 -2.64 -4.52
CA ARG A 585 -28.00 -1.42 -3.76
C ARG A 585 -28.33 -1.57 -2.27
N MET A 586 -27.30 -1.73 -1.44
CA MET A 586 -27.31 -1.41 0.00
C MET A 586 -26.84 0.04 0.21
N PRO A 587 -27.05 0.65 1.40
CA PRO A 587 -26.76 2.07 1.64
C PRO A 587 -25.26 2.35 1.66
N ASP A 588 -24.85 3.42 0.96
CA ASP A 588 -23.49 3.96 0.98
C ASP A 588 -23.17 4.55 2.37
N GLU A 589 -22.27 3.93 3.11
CA GLU A 589 -21.51 4.57 4.19
C GLU A 589 -20.09 4.86 3.66
N ASP A 590 -19.69 6.13 3.70
CA ASP A 590 -18.43 6.64 3.17
C ASP A 590 -17.19 5.91 3.78
N GLU A 591 -16.42 5.19 2.96
CA GLU A 591 -15.16 4.55 3.34
C GLU A 591 -14.03 5.58 3.62
N ASP A 592 -13.87 5.95 4.89
CA ASP A 592 -12.76 6.77 5.36
C ASP A 592 -11.44 5.97 5.48
N THR A 593 -10.54 6.18 4.52
CA THR A 593 -9.31 5.41 4.24
C THR A 593 -8.10 5.70 5.15
N SER A 594 -8.29 5.81 6.46
CA SER A 594 -7.19 5.90 7.44
C SER A 594 -7.01 4.59 8.20
N GLU A 595 -5.83 4.32 8.80
CA GLU A 595 -5.57 3.16 9.68
C GLU A 595 -6.59 3.02 10.83
N ARG A 596 -7.43 4.05 11.08
CA ARG A 596 -8.60 4.00 11.96
C ARG A 596 -9.67 3.01 11.49
N ALA A 597 -9.81 2.77 10.18
CA ALA A 597 -10.82 1.88 9.63
C ALA A 597 -10.60 0.44 10.08
N PHE A 598 -9.38 -0.09 10.10
CA PHE A 598 -9.17 -1.47 10.60
C PHE A 598 -9.62 -1.63 12.06
N PHE A 599 -9.30 -0.69 12.94
CA PHE A 599 -9.69 -0.79 14.36
C PHE A 599 -11.15 -0.42 14.63
N GLN A 600 -11.74 0.52 13.86
CA GLN A 600 -13.17 0.84 13.95
C GLN A 600 -14.03 -0.26 13.32
N ASP A 601 -13.59 -0.84 12.20
CA ASP A 601 -14.24 -1.96 11.51
C ASP A 601 -14.09 -3.26 12.31
N VAL A 602 -12.92 -3.56 12.89
CA VAL A 602 -12.79 -4.64 13.88
C VAL A 602 -13.63 -4.37 15.12
N GLY A 603 -13.73 -3.12 15.59
CA GLY A 603 -14.55 -2.73 16.72
C GLY A 603 -16.06 -2.83 16.46
N GLN A 604 -16.53 -2.42 15.28
CA GLN A 604 -17.92 -2.54 14.83
C GLN A 604 -18.26 -3.99 14.47
N ARG A 605 -17.33 -4.75 13.91
CA ARG A 605 -17.48 -6.19 13.67
C ARG A 605 -17.51 -6.98 14.98
N MET A 606 -16.66 -6.68 15.95
CA MET A 606 -16.73 -7.28 17.29
C MET A 606 -18.05 -6.92 17.98
N ARG A 607 -18.46 -5.65 17.93
CA ARG A 607 -19.74 -5.21 18.51
C ARG A 607 -20.94 -5.89 17.85
N ASN A 608 -20.98 -5.93 16.52
CA ASN A 608 -22.03 -6.63 15.77
C ASN A 608 -21.99 -8.15 15.99
N THR A 609 -20.81 -8.75 16.21
CA THR A 609 -20.68 -10.19 16.55
C THR A 609 -21.13 -10.46 17.99
N PHE A 610 -20.88 -9.55 18.94
CA PHE A 610 -21.39 -9.66 20.30
C PHE A 610 -22.90 -9.42 20.39
N ASP A 611 -23.45 -8.52 19.57
CA ASP A 611 -24.89 -8.21 19.53
C ASP A 611 -25.70 -9.25 18.72
N THR A 612 -25.08 -10.05 17.84
CA THR A 612 -25.74 -11.10 17.04
C THR A 612 -25.54 -12.53 17.57
N VAL A 613 -24.63 -12.73 18.53
CA VAL A 613 -24.52 -14.02 19.24
C VAL A 613 -25.60 -14.07 20.31
N GLU A 614 -26.69 -14.79 20.02
CA GLU A 614 -27.65 -15.19 21.05
C GLU A 614 -26.89 -15.83 22.22
N THR A 615 -27.17 -15.35 23.43
CA THR A 615 -26.57 -15.88 24.66
C THR A 615 -26.78 -17.40 24.71
N PRO A 616 -25.71 -18.22 24.80
CA PRO A 616 -25.83 -19.66 24.73
C PRO A 616 -26.66 -20.20 25.91
N ALA A 617 -27.46 -21.23 25.66
CA ALA A 617 -28.52 -21.72 26.56
C ALA A 617 -28.07 -21.97 28.01
N TRP A 618 -26.82 -22.37 28.23
CA TRP A 618 -26.25 -22.58 29.57
C TRP A 618 -26.15 -21.30 30.42
N LEU A 619 -26.18 -20.12 29.80
CA LEU A 619 -26.18 -18.82 30.51
C LEU A 619 -27.61 -18.40 30.93
N ARG A 620 -28.64 -18.88 30.22
CA ARG A 620 -30.05 -18.66 30.60
C ARG A 620 -30.43 -19.50 31.82
N ASP A 621 -29.94 -20.74 31.90
CA ASP A 621 -30.21 -21.65 33.02
C ASP A 621 -29.64 -21.17 34.37
N ILE A 622 -28.61 -20.33 34.36
CA ILE A 622 -28.03 -19.75 35.58
C ILE A 622 -28.92 -18.63 36.16
N GLY A 623 -29.77 -18.00 35.33
CA GLY A 623 -30.69 -16.94 35.75
C GLY A 623 -32.02 -17.44 36.34
N GLU A 624 -32.42 -18.68 36.07
CA GLU A 624 -33.67 -19.26 36.57
C GLU A 624 -33.54 -19.94 37.95
N GLY A 625 -32.31 -20.12 38.45
CA GLY A 625 -32.04 -20.86 39.70
C GLY A 625 -32.15 -20.06 41.01
N PHE A 626 -32.26 -18.72 40.97
CA PHE A 626 -32.33 -17.90 42.19
C PHE A 626 -33.77 -17.56 42.58
N LYS A 627 -34.42 -18.47 43.33
CA LYS A 627 -35.67 -18.17 44.03
C LYS A 627 -35.43 -17.09 45.11
N LYS A 628 -36.08 -15.93 44.93
CA LYS A 628 -36.13 -14.85 45.93
C LYS A 628 -36.80 -15.35 47.23
N PRO A 629 -36.29 -15.03 48.43
CA PRO A 629 -36.87 -15.50 49.69
C PRO A 629 -38.19 -14.79 50.04
N ARG A 630 -39.01 -15.53 50.79
CA ARG A 630 -40.46 -15.43 51.00
C ARG A 630 -41.00 -14.21 51.78
N TRP A 631 -40.20 -13.18 52.02
CA TRP A 631 -40.62 -12.00 52.80
C TRP A 631 -41.13 -10.84 51.94
N MET A 632 -41.13 -11.01 50.61
CA MET A 632 -41.55 -9.99 49.63
C MET A 632 -42.87 -10.37 48.93
N GLY A 633 -43.83 -10.93 49.67
CA GLY A 633 -45.14 -11.31 49.15
C GLY A 633 -46.27 -10.89 50.09
N GLY A 634 -46.97 -9.82 49.73
CA GLY A 634 -48.24 -9.39 50.35
C GLY A 634 -49.31 -9.29 49.26
N ASN A 635 -50.41 -10.01 49.47
CA ASN A 635 -51.57 -10.17 48.59
C ASN A 635 -52.30 -8.85 48.27
N ASN A 636 -52.72 -8.67 47.02
CA ASN A 636 -54.14 -8.81 46.64
C ASN A 636 -54.30 -8.82 45.12
N ASP A 637 -55.22 -9.66 44.67
CA ASP A 637 -55.59 -9.94 43.28
C ASP A 637 -56.18 -8.72 42.56
N GLU A 638 -55.70 -8.45 41.35
CA GLU A 638 -56.54 -8.23 40.17
C GLU A 638 -55.68 -8.32 38.91
N SER A 639 -56.10 -9.20 38.00
CA SER A 639 -55.41 -9.56 36.77
C SER A 639 -55.45 -8.43 35.74
N ALA A 640 -54.32 -7.77 35.51
CA ALA A 640 -54.03 -7.02 34.29
C ALA A 640 -52.56 -7.20 33.90
N GLN A 641 -52.33 -7.66 32.66
CA GLN A 641 -51.02 -7.85 32.06
C GLN A 641 -50.27 -6.52 31.92
N SER A 642 -49.20 -6.41 32.70
CA SER A 642 -47.98 -5.62 32.45
C SER A 642 -46.85 -6.55 32.91
N SER A 643 -45.60 -6.52 32.49
CA SER A 643 -44.77 -5.77 31.54
C SER A 643 -43.38 -6.47 31.61
N GLY A 644 -42.41 -6.12 30.77
CA GLY A 644 -41.06 -6.67 30.94
C GLY A 644 -39.95 -5.90 30.23
N ASP A 645 -39.93 -4.59 30.41
CA ASP A 645 -38.80 -3.73 30.03
C ASP A 645 -37.65 -3.89 31.06
N GLY A 646 -36.59 -4.58 30.64
CA GLY A 646 -35.36 -4.75 31.41
C GLY A 646 -34.40 -3.60 31.16
N GLY A 647 -34.57 -2.52 31.91
CA GLY A 647 -33.72 -1.31 31.85
C GLY A 647 -32.25 -1.59 32.14
N ASN A 648 -31.41 -1.24 31.16
CA ASN A 648 -29.97 -1.53 31.10
C ASN A 648 -29.14 -0.54 31.94
N PHE A 649 -28.54 -1.02 33.03
CA PHE A 649 -27.72 -0.28 34.01
C PHE A 649 -26.49 0.43 33.40
N PHE A 650 -26.02 0.01 32.21
CA PHE A 650 -24.84 0.58 31.54
C PHE A 650 -25.08 1.91 30.82
N GLY A 651 -26.33 2.25 30.49
CA GLY A 651 -26.66 3.50 29.77
C GLY A 651 -26.46 4.78 30.59
N LYS A 652 -26.46 4.68 31.92
CA LYS A 652 -26.33 5.83 32.82
C LYS A 652 -24.89 6.27 33.08
N LEU A 653 -23.89 5.48 32.72
CA LEU A 653 -22.48 5.78 33.05
C LEU A 653 -21.73 6.52 31.93
N PHE A 654 -22.31 6.63 30.73
CA PHE A 654 -21.66 7.22 29.54
C PHE A 654 -22.41 8.39 28.89
N GLY A 655 -23.54 8.83 29.45
CA GLY A 655 -24.35 9.93 28.89
C GLY A 655 -24.20 11.22 29.69
N GLY A 656 -23.33 12.13 29.23
CA GLY A 656 -23.21 13.49 29.76
C GLY A 656 -24.30 14.43 29.24
N SER A 657 -24.90 15.17 30.17
CA SER A 657 -25.96 16.19 30.05
C SER A 657 -25.81 17.22 28.92
N SER A 658 -26.93 17.49 28.22
CA SER A 658 -27.30 18.87 27.86
C SER A 658 -28.80 19.08 28.04
N SER A 659 -29.15 19.73 29.14
CA SER A 659 -30.43 20.36 29.41
C SER A 659 -30.77 21.44 28.38
N ASN A 660 -31.95 21.38 27.76
CA ASN A 660 -32.87 22.51 27.77
C ASN A 660 -34.30 22.05 27.44
N ASP A 661 -35.18 22.15 28.43
CA ASP A 661 -36.62 22.18 28.28
C ASP A 661 -37.04 23.39 27.43
N GLY A 662 -38.09 23.23 26.62
CA GLY A 662 -38.60 24.28 25.75
C GLY A 662 -39.87 23.87 25.02
N ASN A 663 -40.90 23.68 25.81
CA ASN A 663 -42.24 23.18 25.48
C ASN A 663 -43.03 24.11 24.50
N ILE A 664 -44.00 23.51 23.79
CA ILE A 664 -45.34 24.04 23.36
C ILE A 664 -45.57 24.48 21.88
N ARG A 665 -46.40 23.64 21.22
CA ARG A 665 -47.60 23.86 20.33
C ARG A 665 -47.45 24.79 19.09
N LEU A 666 -47.92 24.44 17.90
CA LEU A 666 -49.12 23.71 17.46
C LEU A 666 -48.83 22.65 16.40
#